data_AF-A0A952TKZ4-F1
#
_entry.id   AF-A0A952TKZ4-F1
#
_cell.length_a   1.000
_cell.length_b   1.000
_cell.length_c   1.000
_cell.angle_alpha   90.00
_cell.angle_beta   90.00
_cell.angle_gamma   90.00
#
_symmetry.space_group_name_H-M   'P 1'
#
loop_
_entity.id
_entity.type
_entity.pdbx_description
1 polymer ?
#
loop_
_entity_poly.entity_id
_entity_poly.type
_entity_poly.pdbx_seq_one_letter_code
_entity_poly.pdbx_strand_id
1 'polypeptide(L)'
;MKFVSVLSSVLTSSLMFAGLAHANIRVSDGTVTISASGGDASTYGGSGGSAGDVNLNLAYADAEKTLITISGSVVRGGKASAFSEQVALKGLKVIQVYANGGDGAQGYWGSSGSDGRDGSSGSSGWSGHSGCPPGNGSDGSDGSDGTDGGDGGNGGNGGNGGRGGSVVISTSPDQNELMLFVRTSVSGGSGGAGGAGGSGGRGGRGGSGGSGGSGGMNTCRDAEGKPTNGPDGSRGRDGSNGRDGRSGSSGYSGSNGWGGSSGKRTFNLVSASGTQSYSALFDLQIVGATFIDDNSNLILEPGERVYMSSIQVANKGPMPSPAGQTIKFSFNGTSTLIAPAVLSVSLPPIAANSTTSLLMKKGELTLQVPAQSSLIGKKPVASGFLSINGVSLKYDVETGMAIGWPVSVAASSSRLSTAFDVAKNLTYTIKNVGAKDVGPKAQPLNVVVRWDSKTVPGSDVYLKFADGKVLSMERPLMTSDITVPAKGSAPLSFDLFVRGRKLLSSASGTLSVSVRLRDWTSGSEEVVQAIETPVALSLDMTQIEWNQTISLAGTKIQCQFAGLESPVQEIALIEIVKAKGTDKTQVRVAVPGSAPSAVSPVVTVSASRLAGAYQQFIENWTPANAVEFLNKQIAGNMPRGPWSFKGCEVRGQTVLPKP
;
A
#
# COMPACT_ATOMS: atom_id res chain seq x y z
N MET A 1 -24.17 -44.00 -29.71
CA MET A 1 -23.08 -43.83 -30.69
C MET A 1 -22.49 -42.42 -30.53
N LYS A 2 -21.19 -42.36 -30.20
CA LYS A 2 -20.15 -41.33 -30.43
C LYS A 2 -20.45 -39.81 -30.36
N PHE A 3 -20.04 -39.22 -29.23
CA PHE A 3 -19.11 -38.08 -28.96
C PHE A 3 -18.43 -37.25 -30.10
N VAL A 4 -18.30 -35.91 -29.84
CA VAL A 4 -17.38 -34.83 -30.34
C VAL A 4 -17.72 -34.21 -31.72
N SER A 5 -17.76 -32.89 -32.01
CA SER A 5 -17.00 -31.72 -31.53
C SER A 5 -17.74 -30.36 -31.55
N VAL A 6 -17.21 -29.43 -30.76
CA VAL A 6 -17.38 -27.97 -30.72
C VAL A 6 -16.63 -27.30 -31.88
N LEU A 7 -17.17 -26.22 -32.50
CA LEU A 7 -16.51 -24.91 -32.73
C LEU A 7 -17.36 -23.95 -33.62
N SER A 8 -17.76 -22.82 -33.03
CA SER A 8 -17.56 -21.43 -33.51
C SER A 8 -17.87 -21.04 -34.97
N SER A 9 -18.97 -20.29 -35.15
CA SER A 9 -18.99 -18.98 -35.84
C SER A 9 -20.23 -18.22 -35.36
N VAL A 10 -20.13 -17.24 -34.47
CA VAL A 10 -19.89 -15.82 -34.80
C VAL A 10 -20.59 -15.41 -36.10
N LEU A 11 -21.93 -15.46 -36.09
CA LEU A 11 -22.70 -14.41 -36.77
C LEU A 11 -23.00 -13.34 -35.73
N THR A 12 -22.08 -12.39 -35.65
CA THR A 12 -22.35 -11.04 -35.20
C THR A 12 -23.57 -10.52 -35.92
N SER A 13 -24.67 -10.37 -35.19
CA SER A 13 -25.78 -9.48 -35.55
C SER A 13 -25.25 -8.05 -35.46
N SER A 14 -24.43 -7.66 -36.43
CA SER A 14 -24.23 -6.26 -36.81
C SER A 14 -25.57 -5.78 -37.36
N LEU A 15 -26.50 -5.44 -36.47
CA LEU A 15 -27.61 -4.60 -36.86
C LEU A 15 -27.00 -3.27 -37.33
N MET A 16 -27.13 -3.04 -38.63
CA MET A 16 -26.79 -1.79 -39.26
C MET A 16 -27.54 -0.65 -38.56
N PHE A 17 -26.82 0.22 -37.86
CA PHE A 17 -27.28 1.58 -37.59
C PHE A 17 -27.02 2.39 -38.87
N ALA A 18 -27.95 2.34 -39.82
CA ALA A 18 -27.94 3.18 -41.01
C ALA A 18 -29.31 3.85 -41.18
N GLY A 19 -29.33 5.18 -41.02
CA GLY A 19 -30.46 6.08 -41.30
C GLY A 19 -31.23 6.48 -40.02
N LEU A 20 -31.23 7.71 -39.52
CA LEU A 20 -31.01 9.02 -40.14
C LEU A 20 -30.03 9.86 -39.31
N ALA A 21 -28.97 10.39 -39.92
CA ALA A 21 -28.13 11.39 -39.25
C ALA A 21 -28.91 12.70 -39.11
N HIS A 22 -29.64 12.88 -38.00
CA HIS A 22 -30.04 14.21 -37.57
C HIS A 22 -28.75 15.01 -37.34
N ALA A 23 -28.63 16.21 -37.90
CA ALA A 23 -27.37 16.98 -38.00
C ALA A 23 -26.62 17.20 -36.65
N ASN A 24 -27.27 16.94 -35.52
CA ASN A 24 -26.76 17.20 -34.17
C ASN A 24 -26.58 15.96 -33.28
N ILE A 25 -26.93 14.74 -33.73
CA ILE A 25 -26.74 13.49 -32.96
C ILE A 25 -25.92 12.47 -33.76
N ARG A 26 -24.99 11.78 -33.09
CA ARG A 26 -24.21 10.69 -33.66
C ARG A 26 -24.20 9.51 -32.70
N VAL A 27 -24.33 8.30 -33.22
CA VAL A 27 -24.25 7.06 -32.44
C VAL A 27 -23.07 6.25 -32.97
N SER A 28 -22.11 5.92 -32.11
CA SER A 28 -20.91 5.15 -32.48
C SER A 28 -20.39 4.36 -31.29
N ASP A 29 -20.22 3.04 -31.44
CA ASP A 29 -19.63 2.14 -30.44
C ASP A 29 -20.20 2.32 -29.00
N GLY A 30 -21.53 2.39 -28.90
CA GLY A 30 -22.23 2.58 -27.64
C GLY A 30 -22.15 3.99 -27.06
N THR A 31 -21.57 4.95 -27.79
CA THR A 31 -21.53 6.37 -27.42
C THR A 31 -22.52 7.15 -28.27
N VAL A 32 -23.36 7.94 -27.62
CA VAL A 32 -24.28 8.87 -28.27
C VAL A 32 -23.74 10.28 -28.05
N THR A 33 -23.43 11.01 -29.11
CA THR A 33 -22.88 12.37 -29.04
C THR A 33 -23.88 13.37 -29.57
N ILE A 34 -24.21 14.37 -28.76
CA ILE A 34 -25.06 15.51 -29.11
C ILE A 34 -24.22 16.78 -28.97
N SER A 35 -24.13 17.62 -30.02
CA SER A 35 -23.30 18.82 -29.99
C SER A 35 -24.03 20.09 -30.40
N ALA A 36 -24.03 21.04 -29.47
CA ALA A 36 -24.45 22.42 -29.62
C ALA A 36 -23.27 23.41 -29.53
N SER A 37 -22.02 22.93 -29.55
CA SER A 37 -20.84 23.79 -29.37
C SER A 37 -20.73 24.90 -30.43
N GLY A 38 -20.28 26.06 -29.99
CA GLY A 38 -19.91 27.17 -30.85
C GLY A 38 -18.62 26.88 -31.63
N GLY A 39 -18.44 27.54 -32.76
CA GLY A 39 -17.22 27.43 -33.55
C GLY A 39 -16.15 28.40 -33.07
N ASP A 40 -14.89 28.01 -33.20
CA ASP A 40 -13.75 28.87 -32.93
C ASP A 40 -13.67 29.99 -33.98
N ALA A 41 -13.15 31.14 -33.57
CA ALA A 41 -12.93 32.25 -34.49
C ALA A 41 -11.79 31.93 -35.48
N SER A 42 -12.05 32.20 -36.77
CA SER A 42 -11.10 31.94 -37.86
C SER A 42 -10.32 33.17 -38.32
N THR A 43 -10.62 34.35 -37.77
CA THR A 43 -10.03 35.63 -38.18
C THR A 43 -9.41 36.34 -37.00
N TYR A 44 -8.27 37.02 -37.19
CA TYR A 44 -7.57 37.75 -36.11
C TYR A 44 -8.51 38.69 -35.34
N GLY A 45 -8.47 38.61 -34.02
CA GLY A 45 -9.34 39.39 -33.11
C GLY A 45 -10.82 39.00 -33.13
N GLY A 46 -11.22 38.01 -33.93
CA GLY A 46 -12.59 37.52 -33.99
C GLY A 46 -13.01 36.77 -32.73
N SER A 47 -14.25 36.96 -32.29
CA SER A 47 -14.81 36.25 -31.14
C SER A 47 -15.26 34.83 -31.49
N GLY A 48 -15.03 33.91 -30.56
CA GLY A 48 -15.58 32.56 -30.65
C GLY A 48 -17.10 32.56 -30.55
N GLY A 49 -17.74 31.62 -31.26
CA GLY A 49 -19.18 31.49 -31.27
C GLY A 49 -19.72 31.00 -29.93
N SER A 50 -20.85 31.55 -29.47
CA SER A 50 -21.55 30.97 -28.31
C SER A 50 -22.15 29.60 -28.67
N ALA A 51 -22.14 28.69 -27.72
CA ALA A 51 -22.88 27.44 -27.83
C ALA A 51 -24.39 27.68 -27.87
N GLY A 52 -25.10 26.72 -28.46
CA GLY A 52 -26.55 26.61 -28.36
C GLY A 52 -27.00 25.84 -27.12
N ASP A 53 -28.31 25.81 -26.91
CA ASP A 53 -28.94 25.07 -25.82
C ASP A 53 -29.35 23.67 -26.28
N VAL A 54 -29.33 22.70 -25.36
CA VAL A 54 -29.77 21.32 -25.61
C VAL A 54 -30.89 20.96 -24.65
N ASN A 55 -32.06 20.62 -25.19
CA ASN A 55 -33.12 19.96 -24.44
C ASN A 55 -33.08 18.47 -24.79
N LEU A 56 -32.88 17.61 -23.80
CA LEU A 56 -32.74 16.16 -23.95
C LEU A 56 -33.85 15.47 -23.16
N ASN A 57 -34.53 14.53 -23.78
CA ASN A 57 -35.54 13.66 -23.19
C ASN A 57 -35.07 12.20 -23.32
N LEU A 58 -35.14 11.47 -22.20
CA LEU A 58 -34.80 10.05 -22.13
C LEU A 58 -36.04 9.26 -21.73
N ALA A 59 -36.28 8.13 -22.39
CA ALA A 59 -37.33 7.19 -21.99
C ALA A 59 -37.01 5.77 -22.45
N TYR A 60 -37.49 4.74 -21.75
CA TYR A 60 -37.50 3.39 -22.31
C TYR A 60 -38.43 3.32 -23.52
N ALA A 61 -38.01 2.59 -24.55
CA ALA A 61 -38.79 2.40 -25.78
C ALA A 61 -39.66 1.13 -25.73
N ASP A 62 -39.35 0.20 -24.83
CA ASP A 62 -40.02 -1.10 -24.69
C ASP A 62 -40.31 -1.44 -23.21
N ALA A 63 -41.26 -2.36 -22.99
CA ALA A 63 -41.66 -2.77 -21.65
C ALA A 63 -40.57 -3.59 -20.94
N GLU A 64 -39.76 -4.30 -21.74
CA GLU A 64 -38.62 -5.11 -21.33
C GLU A 64 -37.40 -4.28 -20.95
N LYS A 65 -37.43 -2.95 -21.20
CA LYS A 65 -36.36 -1.99 -20.90
C LYS A 65 -35.03 -2.36 -21.56
N THR A 66 -35.08 -2.87 -22.79
CA THR A 66 -33.89 -3.21 -23.57
C THR A 66 -33.49 -2.11 -24.55
N LEU A 67 -34.41 -1.19 -24.84
CA LEU A 67 -34.21 -0.06 -25.75
C LEU A 67 -34.52 1.26 -25.04
N ILE A 68 -33.74 2.29 -25.37
CA ILE A 68 -33.99 3.67 -24.92
C ILE A 68 -34.25 4.57 -26.11
N THR A 69 -35.20 5.49 -25.97
CA THR A 69 -35.41 6.63 -26.87
C THR A 69 -34.67 7.84 -26.32
N ILE A 70 -33.79 8.40 -27.13
CA ILE A 70 -33.05 9.64 -26.87
C ILE A 70 -33.58 10.69 -27.83
N SER A 71 -34.40 11.61 -27.34
CA SER A 71 -35.02 12.65 -28.17
C SER A 71 -34.79 14.03 -27.61
N GLY A 72 -35.05 15.08 -28.39
CA GLY A 72 -34.81 16.43 -27.91
C GLY A 72 -34.66 17.45 -29.02
N SER A 73 -34.06 18.59 -28.67
CA SER A 73 -33.78 19.68 -29.59
C SER A 73 -32.46 20.39 -29.25
N VAL A 74 -31.71 20.78 -30.28
CA VAL A 74 -30.62 21.75 -30.17
C VAL A 74 -31.11 23.12 -30.64
N VAL A 75 -30.98 24.15 -29.81
CA VAL A 75 -31.40 25.53 -30.11
C VAL A 75 -30.18 26.41 -30.34
N ARG A 76 -30.01 26.93 -31.56
CA ARG A 76 -28.93 27.89 -31.90
C ARG A 76 -29.54 29.15 -32.50
N GLY A 77 -29.22 30.32 -31.94
CA GLY A 77 -29.74 31.60 -32.45
C GLY A 77 -31.27 31.66 -32.53
N GLY A 78 -31.97 31.04 -31.57
CA GLY A 78 -33.43 30.96 -31.53
C GLY A 78 -34.07 29.91 -32.45
N LYS A 79 -33.29 29.18 -33.26
CA LYS A 79 -33.80 28.10 -34.12
C LYS A 79 -33.58 26.74 -33.46
N ALA A 80 -34.67 25.99 -33.27
CA ALA A 80 -34.63 24.63 -32.71
C ALA A 80 -34.50 23.58 -33.82
N SER A 81 -33.58 22.63 -33.63
CA SER A 81 -33.38 21.46 -34.48
C SER A 81 -33.66 20.20 -33.67
N ALA A 82 -34.75 19.50 -33.96
CA ALA A 82 -35.16 18.30 -33.24
C ALA A 82 -34.30 17.08 -33.63
N PHE A 83 -34.19 16.12 -32.71
CA PHE A 83 -33.58 14.81 -32.95
C PHE A 83 -34.34 13.73 -32.16
N SER A 84 -34.31 12.50 -32.65
CA SER A 84 -34.84 11.33 -31.95
C SER A 84 -34.16 10.07 -32.45
N GLU A 85 -33.52 9.32 -31.55
CA GLU A 85 -32.83 8.07 -31.86
C GLU A 85 -33.18 6.99 -30.83
N GLN A 86 -33.28 5.74 -31.28
CA GLN A 86 -33.42 4.58 -30.39
C GLN A 86 -32.11 3.80 -30.31
N VAL A 87 -31.70 3.44 -29.10
CA VAL A 87 -30.44 2.74 -28.85
C VAL A 87 -30.67 1.57 -27.90
N ALA A 88 -30.02 0.44 -28.17
CA ALA A 88 -30.01 -0.69 -27.24
C ALA A 88 -29.32 -0.29 -25.94
N LEU A 89 -29.99 -0.48 -24.81
CA LEU A 89 -29.43 -0.25 -23.48
C LEU A 89 -28.21 -1.16 -23.26
N LYS A 90 -28.30 -2.41 -23.74
CA LYS A 90 -27.19 -3.36 -23.76
C LYS A 90 -26.12 -2.87 -24.73
N GLY A 91 -25.01 -2.35 -24.19
CA GLY A 91 -23.90 -1.81 -24.96
C GLY A 91 -23.84 -0.29 -25.00
N LEU A 92 -24.85 0.42 -24.48
CA LEU A 92 -24.77 1.85 -24.24
C LEU A 92 -23.73 2.12 -23.15
N LYS A 93 -22.72 2.92 -23.50
CA LYS A 93 -21.64 3.33 -22.61
C LYS A 93 -21.93 4.71 -22.02
N VAL A 94 -22.27 5.68 -22.87
CA VAL A 94 -22.41 7.08 -22.48
C VAL A 94 -23.22 7.89 -23.50
N ILE A 95 -23.96 8.89 -23.01
CA ILE A 95 -24.60 9.95 -23.79
C ILE A 95 -23.83 11.24 -23.51
N GLN A 96 -22.99 11.67 -24.44
CA GLN A 96 -22.20 12.89 -24.36
C GLN A 96 -22.97 14.06 -24.94
N VAL A 97 -23.11 15.12 -24.16
CA VAL A 97 -23.75 16.36 -24.59
C VAL A 97 -22.74 17.50 -24.47
N TYR A 98 -22.41 18.12 -25.59
CA TYR A 98 -21.49 19.25 -25.68
C TYR A 98 -22.24 20.53 -26.01
N ALA A 99 -22.07 21.56 -25.20
CA ALA A 99 -22.55 22.91 -25.46
C ALA A 99 -21.46 23.91 -25.03
N ASN A 100 -20.26 23.74 -25.61
CA ASN A 100 -19.09 24.55 -25.28
C ASN A 100 -19.02 25.78 -26.17
N GLY A 101 -18.72 26.95 -25.60
CA GLY A 101 -18.37 28.12 -26.39
C GLY A 101 -17.09 27.89 -27.19
N GLY A 102 -17.02 28.45 -28.39
CA GLY A 102 -15.81 28.42 -29.22
C GLY A 102 -14.76 29.41 -28.73
N ASP A 103 -13.51 29.18 -29.08
CA ASP A 103 -12.38 30.01 -28.69
C ASP A 103 -12.29 31.29 -29.54
N GLY A 104 -11.86 32.38 -28.90
CA GLY A 104 -11.52 33.63 -29.58
C GLY A 104 -10.17 33.55 -30.28
N ALA A 105 -10.04 34.22 -31.42
CA ALA A 105 -8.82 34.21 -32.19
C ALA A 105 -7.78 35.18 -31.62
N GLN A 106 -6.50 34.87 -31.79
CA GLN A 106 -5.42 35.79 -31.47
C GLN A 106 -5.53 37.10 -32.26
N GLY A 107 -4.95 38.18 -31.74
CA GLY A 107 -4.79 39.44 -32.47
C GLY A 107 -3.66 39.38 -33.50
N TYR A 108 -3.71 40.27 -34.50
CA TYR A 108 -2.64 40.39 -35.50
C TYR A 108 -1.43 41.11 -34.90
N TRP A 109 -0.23 40.84 -35.40
CA TRP A 109 0.98 41.53 -34.93
C TRP A 109 1.13 42.87 -35.62
N GLY A 110 1.64 43.86 -34.88
CA GLY A 110 1.98 45.16 -35.41
C GLY A 110 3.16 45.07 -36.40
N SER A 111 3.09 45.84 -37.48
CA SER A 111 4.18 45.93 -38.46
C SER A 111 5.37 46.68 -37.86
N SER A 112 6.59 46.26 -38.16
CA SER A 112 7.77 47.07 -37.81
C SER A 112 7.77 48.41 -38.55
N GLY A 113 8.26 49.44 -37.88
CA GLY A 113 8.54 50.74 -38.49
C GLY A 113 9.71 50.64 -39.45
N SER A 114 9.71 51.48 -40.49
CA SER A 114 10.80 51.55 -41.46
C SER A 114 11.99 52.31 -40.90
N ASP A 115 13.20 51.83 -41.13
CA ASP A 115 14.40 52.57 -40.75
C ASP A 115 14.54 53.88 -41.54
N GLY A 116 15.07 54.89 -40.87
CA GLY A 116 15.47 56.15 -41.46
C GLY A 116 16.72 55.99 -42.31
N ARG A 117 16.88 56.88 -43.30
CA ARG A 117 18.03 56.88 -44.21
C ARG A 117 19.14 57.73 -43.65
N ASP A 118 20.37 57.25 -43.78
CA ASP A 118 21.55 58.02 -43.40
C ASP A 118 21.69 59.26 -44.29
N GLY A 119 22.19 60.33 -43.69
CA GLY A 119 22.55 61.57 -44.36
C GLY A 119 23.82 61.42 -45.18
N SER A 120 23.90 62.13 -46.29
CA SER A 120 25.09 62.18 -47.13
C SER A 120 26.18 63.04 -46.50
N SER A 121 27.43 62.59 -46.59
CA SER A 121 28.58 63.40 -46.18
C SER A 121 28.70 64.69 -46.99
N GLY A 122 29.16 65.74 -46.33
CA GLY A 122 29.51 67.00 -46.95
C GLY A 122 30.77 66.85 -47.83
N SER A 123 30.83 67.64 -48.89
CA SER A 123 32.00 67.70 -49.77
C SER A 123 33.13 68.49 -49.13
N SER A 124 34.36 68.01 -49.27
CA SER A 124 35.55 68.76 -48.85
C SER A 124 35.70 70.08 -49.60
N GLY A 125 36.19 71.09 -48.89
CA GLY A 125 36.62 72.35 -49.47
C GLY A 125 37.89 72.18 -50.29
N TRP A 126 37.98 72.96 -51.35
CA TRP A 126 39.15 73.04 -52.22
C TRP A 126 40.29 73.82 -51.55
N SER A 127 41.51 73.31 -51.68
CA SER A 127 42.71 74.00 -51.23
C SER A 127 42.92 75.31 -51.99
N GLY A 128 43.41 76.32 -51.27
CA GLY A 128 43.87 77.56 -51.85
C GLY A 128 45.13 77.36 -52.70
N HIS A 129 45.25 78.13 -53.77
CA HIS A 129 46.43 78.07 -54.63
C HIS A 129 47.62 78.77 -53.97
N SER A 130 48.79 78.15 -54.00
CA SER A 130 50.04 78.79 -53.60
C SER A 130 50.43 79.85 -54.63
N GLY A 131 50.87 81.02 -54.18
CA GLY A 131 51.15 82.14 -55.10
C GLY A 131 51.38 83.48 -54.39
N CYS A 132 51.38 84.56 -55.17
CA CYS A 132 51.57 85.93 -54.70
C CYS A 132 50.45 86.85 -55.24
N PRO A 133 49.39 87.12 -54.47
CA PRO A 133 49.11 86.63 -53.11
C PRO A 133 48.61 85.17 -53.09
N PRO A 134 48.79 84.41 -51.99
CA PRO A 134 48.24 83.07 -51.86
C PRO A 134 46.71 83.09 -51.70
N GLY A 135 46.04 82.06 -52.22
CA GLY A 135 44.60 81.86 -52.05
C GLY A 135 44.24 81.19 -50.71
N ASN A 136 43.09 81.55 -50.14
CA ASN A 136 42.53 80.84 -48.99
C ASN A 136 41.90 79.51 -49.43
N GLY A 137 41.90 78.53 -48.53
CA GLY A 137 41.10 77.32 -48.73
C GLY A 137 39.62 77.62 -48.59
N SER A 138 38.79 76.94 -49.38
CA SER A 138 37.33 77.04 -49.24
C SER A 138 36.82 76.15 -48.10
N ASP A 139 35.70 76.55 -47.50
CA ASP A 139 35.06 75.78 -46.44
C ASP A 139 34.51 74.46 -46.99
N GLY A 140 34.55 73.40 -46.18
CA GLY A 140 33.83 72.17 -46.47
C GLY A 140 32.33 72.36 -46.28
N SER A 141 31.50 71.64 -47.04
CA SER A 141 30.05 71.72 -46.87
C SER A 141 29.61 70.90 -45.66
N ASP A 142 28.50 71.28 -45.05
CA ASP A 142 27.87 70.47 -44.01
C ASP A 142 27.44 69.10 -44.56
N GLY A 143 27.43 68.09 -43.70
CA GLY A 143 26.76 66.82 -43.99
C GLY A 143 25.24 66.98 -43.83
N SER A 144 24.45 66.22 -44.58
CA SER A 144 23.00 66.28 -44.44
C SER A 144 22.54 65.50 -43.21
N ASP A 145 21.43 65.91 -42.61
CA ASP A 145 20.81 65.15 -41.53
C ASP A 145 20.35 63.76 -42.02
N GLY A 146 20.37 62.78 -41.12
CA GLY A 146 19.70 61.50 -41.34
C GLY A 146 18.19 61.66 -41.13
N THR A 147 17.38 60.85 -41.82
CA THR A 147 15.92 60.91 -41.65
C THR A 147 15.49 60.12 -40.43
N ASP A 148 14.37 60.52 -39.81
CA ASP A 148 13.77 59.76 -38.72
C ASP A 148 13.32 58.38 -39.19
N GLY A 149 13.34 57.41 -38.27
CA GLY A 149 12.72 56.11 -38.45
C GLY A 149 11.21 56.19 -38.21
N GLY A 150 10.44 55.35 -38.92
CA GLY A 150 8.99 55.26 -38.75
C GLY A 150 8.60 54.53 -37.48
N ASP A 151 7.44 54.85 -36.93
CA ASP A 151 6.88 54.14 -35.77
C ASP A 151 6.44 52.72 -36.12
N GLY A 152 6.53 51.81 -35.14
CA GLY A 152 5.95 50.48 -35.25
C GLY A 152 4.42 50.52 -35.14
N GLY A 153 3.74 49.68 -35.92
CA GLY A 153 2.29 49.51 -35.86
C GLY A 153 1.84 48.84 -34.56
N ASN A 154 0.63 49.14 -34.10
CA ASN A 154 0.04 48.47 -32.93
C ASN A 154 -0.39 47.04 -33.26
N GLY A 155 -0.28 46.15 -32.27
CA GLY A 155 -0.87 44.82 -32.36
C GLY A 155 -2.39 44.87 -32.21
N GLY A 156 -3.10 43.98 -32.89
CA GLY A 156 -4.54 43.82 -32.77
C GLY A 156 -4.93 43.16 -31.44
N ASN A 157 -6.12 43.45 -30.94
CA ASN A 157 -6.66 42.77 -29.76
C ASN A 157 -7.01 41.32 -30.08
N GLY A 158 -6.91 40.45 -29.07
CA GLY A 158 -7.46 39.10 -29.13
C GLY A 158 -8.98 39.12 -29.02
N GLY A 159 -9.64 38.17 -29.68
CA GLY A 159 -11.08 38.03 -29.64
C GLY A 159 -11.56 37.33 -28.37
N ASN A 160 -12.77 37.67 -27.91
CA ASN A 160 -13.37 37.01 -26.75
C ASN A 160 -13.80 35.56 -27.06
N GLY A 161 -13.79 34.69 -26.05
CA GLY A 161 -14.38 33.37 -26.14
C GLY A 161 -15.91 33.40 -26.11
N GLY A 162 -16.54 32.43 -26.77
CA GLY A 162 -17.99 32.25 -26.78
C GLY A 162 -18.53 31.74 -25.45
N ARG A 163 -19.81 32.01 -25.16
CA ARG A 163 -20.45 31.49 -23.94
C ARG A 163 -20.80 30.01 -24.08
N GLY A 164 -20.73 29.26 -22.99
CA GLY A 164 -21.31 27.91 -22.90
C GLY A 164 -22.84 27.94 -22.88
N GLY A 165 -23.47 26.89 -23.38
CA GLY A 165 -24.92 26.78 -23.53
C GLY A 165 -25.61 26.13 -22.33
N SER A 166 -26.95 26.11 -22.35
CA SER A 166 -27.76 25.44 -21.35
C SER A 166 -28.11 24.01 -21.78
N VAL A 167 -27.92 23.03 -20.89
CA VAL A 167 -28.32 21.64 -21.12
C VAL A 167 -29.41 21.25 -20.12
N VAL A 168 -30.60 20.95 -20.62
CA VAL A 168 -31.72 20.45 -19.83
C VAL A 168 -31.94 18.99 -20.17
N ILE A 169 -31.80 18.10 -19.19
CA ILE A 169 -32.08 16.67 -19.33
C ILE A 169 -33.37 16.36 -18.59
N SER A 170 -34.32 15.71 -19.27
CA SER A 170 -35.63 15.39 -18.74
C SER A 170 -35.94 13.90 -18.91
N THR A 171 -36.66 13.34 -17.95
CA THR A 171 -37.21 11.98 -17.98
C THR A 171 -38.37 11.90 -17.01
N SER A 172 -39.09 10.78 -16.98
CA SER A 172 -40.12 10.54 -15.96
C SER A 172 -39.51 10.14 -14.61
N PRO A 173 -40.20 10.37 -13.47
CA PRO A 173 -39.70 10.02 -12.14
C PRO A 173 -39.34 8.55 -11.95
N ASP A 174 -39.95 7.64 -12.72
CA ASP A 174 -39.66 6.21 -12.71
C ASP A 174 -38.46 5.82 -13.58
N GLN A 175 -37.90 6.71 -14.39
CA GLN A 175 -36.85 6.37 -15.38
C GLN A 175 -35.59 7.25 -15.24
N ASN A 176 -35.40 7.89 -14.08
CA ASN A 176 -34.32 8.85 -13.91
C ASN A 176 -32.92 8.22 -13.72
N GLU A 177 -32.82 6.89 -13.61
CA GLU A 177 -31.55 6.17 -13.73
C GLU A 177 -30.93 6.28 -15.12
N LEU A 178 -31.73 6.54 -16.17
CA LEU A 178 -31.21 6.76 -17.53
C LEU A 178 -30.28 7.99 -17.58
N MET A 179 -30.49 8.96 -16.69
CA MET A 179 -29.63 10.15 -16.62
C MET A 179 -28.20 9.83 -16.18
N LEU A 180 -27.95 8.66 -15.54
CA LEU A 180 -26.61 8.25 -15.14
C LEU A 180 -25.68 8.03 -16.34
N PHE A 181 -26.23 7.73 -17.52
CA PHE A 181 -25.48 7.63 -18.78
C PHE A 181 -25.07 9.00 -19.36
N VAL A 182 -25.68 10.10 -18.90
CA VAL A 182 -25.42 11.42 -19.49
C VAL A 182 -24.16 12.03 -18.90
N ARG A 183 -23.31 12.57 -19.79
CA ARG A 183 -22.14 13.38 -19.45
C ARG A 183 -22.22 14.68 -20.23
N THR A 184 -22.20 15.81 -19.52
CA THR A 184 -22.35 17.14 -20.11
C THR A 184 -21.06 17.94 -20.05
N SER A 185 -20.75 18.68 -21.11
CA SER A 185 -19.71 19.70 -21.15
C SER A 185 -20.35 21.01 -21.61
N VAL A 186 -20.27 22.06 -20.78
CA VAL A 186 -20.94 23.35 -20.99
C VAL A 186 -19.99 24.53 -20.72
N SER A 187 -18.69 24.37 -20.98
CA SER A 187 -17.71 25.42 -20.69
C SER A 187 -17.84 26.61 -21.64
N GLY A 188 -17.43 27.80 -21.17
CA GLY A 188 -17.14 28.90 -22.10
C GLY A 188 -15.87 28.63 -22.89
N GLY A 189 -15.73 29.29 -24.04
CA GLY A 189 -14.50 29.28 -24.83
C GLY A 189 -13.43 30.18 -24.24
N SER A 190 -12.19 29.94 -24.61
CA SER A 190 -11.02 30.72 -24.21
C SER A 190 -10.97 32.06 -24.96
N GLY A 191 -10.43 33.10 -24.33
CA GLY A 191 -10.12 34.35 -25.03
C GLY A 191 -8.81 34.23 -25.81
N GLY A 192 -8.75 34.85 -27.00
CA GLY A 192 -7.54 34.91 -27.81
C GLY A 192 -6.49 35.85 -27.22
N ALA A 193 -5.22 35.56 -27.45
CA ALA A 193 -4.13 36.45 -27.03
C ALA A 193 -4.10 37.75 -27.86
N GLY A 194 -3.74 38.87 -27.25
CA GLY A 194 -3.44 40.11 -27.98
C GLY A 194 -2.18 39.97 -28.83
N GLY A 195 -2.18 40.58 -30.01
CA GLY A 195 -1.00 40.62 -30.88
C GLY A 195 0.08 41.56 -30.33
N ALA A 196 1.34 41.22 -30.54
CA ALA A 196 2.45 42.09 -30.13
C ALA A 196 2.50 43.37 -30.98
N GLY A 197 2.88 44.49 -30.38
CA GLY A 197 3.20 45.71 -31.13
C GLY A 197 4.48 45.56 -31.94
N GLY A 198 4.56 46.24 -33.09
CA GLY A 198 5.73 46.26 -33.95
C GLY A 198 6.83 47.14 -33.36
N SER A 199 8.09 46.79 -33.61
CA SER A 199 9.23 47.63 -33.21
C SER A 199 9.28 48.92 -34.02
N GLY A 200 9.65 50.04 -33.41
CA GLY A 200 9.96 51.27 -34.14
C GLY A 200 11.22 51.12 -35.00
N GLY A 201 11.24 51.79 -36.15
CA GLY A 201 12.40 51.83 -37.05
C GLY A 201 13.51 52.71 -36.48
N ARG A 202 14.76 52.34 -36.74
CA ARG A 202 15.91 53.12 -36.28
C ARG A 202 16.04 54.41 -37.08
N GLY A 203 16.38 55.52 -36.43
CA GLY A 203 16.71 56.76 -37.13
C GLY A 203 18.03 56.66 -37.92
N GLY A 204 18.08 57.29 -39.08
CA GLY A 204 19.27 57.33 -39.94
C GLY A 204 20.36 58.20 -39.34
N ARG A 205 21.62 57.84 -39.53
CA ARG A 205 22.76 58.62 -39.02
C ARG A 205 22.98 59.88 -39.85
N GLY A 206 23.32 61.00 -39.22
CA GLY A 206 23.71 62.22 -39.92
C GLY A 206 25.03 62.05 -40.69
N GLY A 207 25.10 62.69 -41.86
CA GLY A 207 26.29 62.71 -42.70
C GLY A 207 27.43 63.50 -42.05
N SER A 208 28.67 63.04 -42.24
CA SER A 208 29.83 63.79 -41.75
C SER A 208 30.03 65.09 -42.53
N GLY A 209 30.37 66.19 -41.87
CA GLY A 209 30.76 67.43 -42.55
C GLY A 209 32.04 67.26 -43.37
N GLY A 210 32.15 68.00 -44.48
CA GLY A 210 33.33 68.01 -45.32
C GLY A 210 34.48 68.76 -44.66
N SER A 211 35.72 68.29 -44.85
CA SER A 211 36.90 69.02 -44.36
C SER A 211 37.13 70.30 -45.15
N GLY A 212 37.50 71.39 -44.47
CA GLY A 212 37.88 72.64 -45.09
C GLY A 212 39.25 72.55 -45.78
N GLY A 213 39.36 73.20 -46.94
CA GLY A 213 40.55 73.18 -47.78
C GLY A 213 41.74 73.85 -47.09
N SER A 214 42.95 73.35 -47.33
CA SER A 214 44.18 73.99 -46.84
C SER A 214 44.38 75.35 -47.49
N GLY A 215 44.88 76.33 -46.75
CA GLY A 215 45.34 77.58 -47.36
C GLY A 215 46.56 77.38 -48.25
N GLY A 216 46.70 78.19 -49.30
CA GLY A 216 47.84 78.14 -50.20
C GLY A 216 49.11 78.73 -49.58
N MET A 217 50.27 78.19 -49.91
CA MET A 217 51.55 78.66 -49.37
C MET A 217 51.97 79.96 -50.08
N ASN A 218 52.46 80.93 -49.31
CA ASN A 218 52.99 82.17 -49.84
C ASN A 218 54.36 81.91 -50.47
N THR A 219 54.48 82.20 -51.77
CA THR A 219 55.74 82.02 -52.51
C THR A 219 56.25 83.33 -53.13
N CYS A 220 55.78 84.48 -52.64
CA CYS A 220 56.25 85.79 -53.08
C CYS A 220 57.78 85.92 -52.90
N ARG A 221 58.44 86.54 -53.89
CA ARG A 221 59.88 86.86 -53.88
C ARG A 221 60.08 88.33 -54.21
N ASP A 222 61.11 88.93 -53.63
CA ASP A 222 61.52 90.30 -53.95
C ASP A 222 62.23 90.36 -55.32
N ALA A 223 62.61 91.58 -55.75
CA ALA A 223 63.25 91.81 -57.04
C ALA A 223 64.61 91.09 -57.16
N GLU A 224 65.20 90.71 -56.03
CA GLU A 224 66.47 89.98 -55.91
C GLU A 224 66.27 88.44 -55.80
N GLY A 225 65.03 87.96 -55.82
CA GLY A 225 64.68 86.54 -55.82
C GLY A 225 64.62 85.89 -54.43
N LYS A 226 64.73 86.66 -53.35
CA LYS A 226 64.66 86.17 -51.96
C LYS A 226 63.19 86.07 -51.49
N PRO A 227 62.82 85.04 -50.71
CA PRO A 227 61.44 84.92 -50.22
C PRO A 227 61.05 86.12 -49.35
N THR A 228 59.87 86.70 -49.60
CA THR A 228 59.31 87.79 -48.78
C THR A 228 58.42 87.22 -47.68
N ASN A 229 58.52 87.75 -46.45
CA ASN A 229 57.69 87.29 -45.34
C ASN A 229 56.24 87.82 -45.49
N GLY A 230 55.32 86.94 -45.89
CA GLY A 230 53.88 87.18 -45.84
C GLY A 230 53.14 85.92 -45.36
N PRO A 231 51.95 86.05 -44.75
CA PRO A 231 51.20 84.90 -44.28
C PRO A 231 50.76 84.03 -45.46
N ASP A 232 50.67 82.72 -45.21
CA ASP A 232 49.96 81.78 -46.09
C ASP A 232 48.47 82.10 -46.11
N GLY A 233 47.75 81.58 -47.11
CA GLY A 233 46.29 81.62 -47.12
C GLY A 233 45.71 80.95 -45.87
N SER A 234 44.56 81.43 -45.40
CA SER A 234 43.86 80.79 -44.28
C SER A 234 43.26 79.45 -44.72
N ARG A 235 43.24 78.47 -43.82
CA ARG A 235 42.49 77.23 -44.03
C ARG A 235 40.97 77.51 -44.02
N GLY A 236 40.24 76.86 -44.91
CA GLY A 236 38.78 76.83 -44.87
C GLY A 236 38.29 76.09 -43.63
N ARG A 237 37.10 76.44 -43.15
CA ARG A 237 36.46 75.76 -42.01
C ARG A 237 35.90 74.42 -42.44
N ASP A 238 35.95 73.45 -41.52
CA ASP A 238 35.26 72.18 -41.71
C ASP A 238 33.75 72.42 -41.65
N GLY A 239 33.00 71.74 -42.52
CA GLY A 239 31.56 71.65 -42.43
C GLY A 239 31.14 70.91 -41.16
N SER A 240 29.97 71.24 -40.64
CA SER A 240 29.35 70.55 -39.52
C SER A 240 28.76 69.20 -39.93
N ASN A 241 28.73 68.26 -38.99
CA ASN A 241 28.04 67.00 -39.20
C ASN A 241 26.52 67.23 -39.19
N GLY A 242 25.82 66.54 -40.08
CA GLY A 242 24.37 66.41 -40.01
C GLY A 242 23.96 65.70 -38.72
N ARG A 243 22.74 65.97 -38.27
CA ARG A 243 22.15 65.36 -37.08
C ARG A 243 21.63 63.95 -37.41
N ASP A 244 21.72 63.07 -36.43
CA ASP A 244 21.06 61.77 -36.50
C ASP A 244 19.54 61.96 -36.44
N GLY A 245 18.83 61.21 -37.29
CA GLY A 245 17.40 61.05 -37.22
C GLY A 245 16.99 60.32 -35.93
N ARG A 246 15.79 60.61 -35.45
CA ARG A 246 15.20 59.97 -34.28
C ARG A 246 14.71 58.58 -34.65
N SER A 247 14.83 57.64 -33.71
CA SER A 247 14.20 56.33 -33.88
C SER A 247 12.69 56.44 -33.63
N GLY A 248 11.92 55.69 -34.39
CA GLY A 248 10.49 55.54 -34.19
C GLY A 248 10.17 54.85 -32.87
N SER A 249 9.00 55.13 -32.33
CA SER A 249 8.44 54.46 -31.17
C SER A 249 7.96 53.05 -31.52
N SER A 250 7.99 52.15 -30.54
CA SER A 250 7.38 50.82 -30.72
C SER A 250 5.87 50.91 -30.55
N GLY A 251 5.14 50.13 -31.34
CA GLY A 251 3.70 50.01 -31.22
C GLY A 251 3.28 49.32 -29.92
N TYR A 252 2.07 49.58 -29.47
CA TYR A 252 1.48 48.92 -28.31
C TYR A 252 1.00 47.52 -28.66
N SER A 253 1.15 46.58 -27.73
CA SER A 253 0.51 45.26 -27.83
C SER A 253 -1.00 45.36 -27.63
N GLY A 254 -1.74 44.55 -28.36
CA GLY A 254 -3.19 44.41 -28.18
C GLY A 254 -3.53 43.75 -26.84
N SER A 255 -4.74 43.99 -26.34
CA SER A 255 -5.24 43.33 -25.14
C SER A 255 -5.67 41.90 -25.44
N ASN A 256 -5.57 41.01 -24.44
CA ASN A 256 -6.15 39.67 -24.52
C ASN A 256 -7.68 39.75 -24.53
N GLY A 257 -8.30 38.81 -25.23
CA GLY A 257 -9.74 38.58 -25.17
C GLY A 257 -10.15 37.95 -23.84
N TRP A 258 -11.40 38.19 -23.44
CA TRP A 258 -11.99 37.59 -22.25
C TRP A 258 -12.45 36.16 -22.53
N GLY A 259 -12.29 35.28 -21.56
CA GLY A 259 -12.91 33.96 -21.60
C GLY A 259 -14.44 34.07 -21.53
N GLY A 260 -15.13 33.15 -22.21
CA GLY A 260 -16.57 33.04 -22.17
C GLY A 260 -17.07 32.50 -20.82
N SER A 261 -18.28 32.89 -20.43
CA SER A 261 -18.93 32.33 -19.25
C SER A 261 -19.34 30.87 -19.48
N SER A 262 -19.16 30.02 -18.47
CA SER A 262 -19.72 28.67 -18.46
C SER A 262 -21.25 28.68 -18.50
N GLY A 263 -21.80 27.68 -19.18
CA GLY A 263 -23.23 27.42 -19.27
C GLY A 263 -23.79 26.70 -18.03
N LYS A 264 -25.02 26.23 -18.15
CA LYS A 264 -25.77 25.59 -17.04
C LYS A 264 -26.23 24.20 -17.44
N ARG A 265 -26.36 23.33 -16.44
CA ARG A 265 -27.03 22.03 -16.60
C ARG A 265 -28.19 21.93 -15.61
N THR A 266 -29.29 21.32 -16.03
CA THR A 266 -30.48 21.11 -15.19
C THR A 266 -31.06 19.75 -15.49
N PHE A 267 -31.46 19.04 -14.44
CA PHE A 267 -32.10 17.75 -14.54
C PHE A 267 -33.56 17.84 -14.11
N ASN A 268 -34.46 17.39 -14.96
CA ASN A 268 -35.89 17.53 -14.79
C ASN A 268 -36.56 16.16 -14.66
N LEU A 269 -37.40 16.03 -13.64
CA LEU A 269 -38.38 14.95 -13.56
C LEU A 269 -39.73 15.50 -14.02
N VAL A 270 -40.27 14.92 -15.09
CA VAL A 270 -41.50 15.37 -15.73
C VAL A 270 -42.60 14.34 -15.45
N SER A 271 -43.66 14.77 -14.77
CA SER A 271 -44.83 13.94 -14.49
C SER A 271 -46.12 14.67 -14.83
N ALA A 272 -47.26 13.99 -14.68
CA ALA A 272 -48.57 14.62 -14.84
C ALA A 272 -48.81 15.79 -13.87
N SER A 273 -48.10 15.84 -12.73
CA SER A 273 -48.21 16.94 -11.75
C SER A 273 -47.31 18.13 -12.06
N GLY A 274 -46.47 18.05 -13.11
CA GLY A 274 -45.55 19.11 -13.53
C GLY A 274 -44.08 18.68 -13.54
N THR A 275 -43.20 19.67 -13.74
CA THR A 275 -41.75 19.47 -13.84
C THR A 275 -41.05 19.86 -12.54
N GLN A 276 -40.25 18.96 -11.98
CA GLN A 276 -39.36 19.24 -10.84
C GLN A 276 -37.91 19.29 -11.32
N SER A 277 -37.19 20.36 -10.98
CA SER A 277 -35.82 20.62 -11.46
C SER A 277 -34.77 20.46 -10.36
N TYR A 278 -33.64 19.86 -10.72
CA TYR A 278 -32.54 19.54 -9.83
C TYR A 278 -31.19 19.96 -10.42
N SER A 279 -30.26 20.34 -9.55
CA SER A 279 -28.88 20.73 -9.91
C SER A 279 -27.93 19.55 -10.10
N ALA A 280 -28.28 18.38 -9.54
CA ALA A 280 -27.53 17.14 -9.63
C ALA A 280 -28.47 15.93 -9.56
N LEU A 281 -27.96 14.77 -9.96
CA LEU A 281 -28.68 13.49 -9.87
C LEU A 281 -28.72 12.97 -8.43
N PHE A 282 -29.46 11.88 -8.22
CA PHE A 282 -29.38 11.11 -6.99
C PHE A 282 -27.97 10.51 -6.84
N ASP A 283 -27.55 10.26 -5.60
CA ASP A 283 -26.27 9.63 -5.26
C ASP A 283 -26.53 8.54 -4.22
N LEU A 284 -26.81 7.33 -4.70
CA LEU A 284 -27.10 6.21 -3.83
C LEU A 284 -25.81 5.66 -3.22
N GLN A 285 -25.82 5.39 -1.92
CA GLN A 285 -24.68 4.82 -1.19
C GLN A 285 -25.18 3.81 -0.18
N ILE A 286 -24.53 2.65 -0.10
CA ILE A 286 -24.72 1.73 1.02
C ILE A 286 -23.99 2.34 2.22
N VAL A 287 -24.75 2.76 3.24
CA VAL A 287 -24.23 3.43 4.44
C VAL A 287 -24.18 2.50 5.66
N GLY A 288 -24.78 1.32 5.56
CA GLY A 288 -24.72 0.30 6.59
C GLY A 288 -25.26 -1.03 6.09
N ALA A 289 -24.78 -2.12 6.66
CA ALA A 289 -25.42 -3.42 6.56
C ALA A 289 -25.22 -4.17 7.87
N THR A 290 -26.14 -5.08 8.15
CA THR A 290 -26.06 -5.95 9.32
C THR A 290 -26.04 -7.40 8.85
N PHE A 291 -25.14 -8.16 9.44
CA PHE A 291 -24.98 -9.58 9.16
C PHE A 291 -25.24 -10.39 10.42
N ILE A 292 -25.80 -11.56 10.24
CA ILE A 292 -26.08 -12.54 11.28
C ILE A 292 -25.42 -13.84 10.85
N ASP A 293 -24.58 -14.41 11.69
CA ASP A 293 -23.98 -15.73 11.52
C ASP A 293 -24.99 -16.85 11.81
N ASP A 294 -24.70 -18.08 11.36
CA ASP A 294 -25.70 -19.16 11.42
C ASP A 294 -25.97 -19.61 12.85
N ASN A 295 -24.97 -19.52 13.72
CA ASN A 295 -25.01 -19.98 15.10
C ASN A 295 -25.08 -18.85 16.16
N SER A 296 -25.06 -17.58 15.76
CA SER A 296 -25.19 -16.38 16.60
C SER A 296 -24.09 -16.21 17.66
N ASN A 297 -22.86 -16.56 17.33
CA ASN A 297 -21.67 -16.42 18.16
C ASN A 297 -20.71 -15.28 17.75
N LEU A 298 -20.99 -14.57 16.65
CA LEU A 298 -20.17 -13.47 16.08
C LEU A 298 -18.78 -13.89 15.57
N ILE A 299 -18.53 -15.18 15.41
CA ILE A 299 -17.31 -15.77 14.85
C ILE A 299 -17.73 -16.62 13.67
N LEU A 300 -17.19 -16.30 12.48
CA LEU A 300 -17.52 -17.05 11.29
C LEU A 300 -16.54 -18.20 11.11
N GLU A 301 -17.04 -19.42 11.26
CA GLU A 301 -16.24 -20.62 11.06
C GLU A 301 -15.95 -20.83 9.56
N PRO A 302 -14.79 -21.38 9.17
CA PRO A 302 -14.56 -21.78 7.78
C PRO A 302 -15.68 -22.70 7.26
N GLY A 303 -16.30 -22.32 6.14
CA GLY A 303 -17.46 -23.04 5.58
C GLY A 303 -18.83 -22.59 6.12
N GLU A 304 -18.88 -21.74 7.15
CA GLU A 304 -20.13 -21.27 7.75
C GLU A 304 -20.89 -20.31 6.83
N ARG A 305 -22.22 -20.35 6.95
CA ARG A 305 -23.14 -19.42 6.28
C ARG A 305 -23.32 -18.15 7.11
N VAL A 306 -23.32 -17.01 6.43
CA VAL A 306 -23.66 -15.71 6.99
C VAL A 306 -24.82 -15.10 6.22
N TYR A 307 -25.74 -14.47 6.93
CA TYR A 307 -26.98 -13.93 6.38
C TYR A 307 -26.99 -12.42 6.54
N MET A 308 -27.19 -11.68 5.46
CA MET A 308 -27.44 -10.25 5.58
C MET A 308 -28.87 -10.04 6.07
N SER A 309 -29.03 -9.39 7.22
CA SER A 309 -30.35 -9.15 7.84
C SER A 309 -30.89 -7.76 7.56
N SER A 310 -30.01 -6.78 7.32
CA SER A 310 -30.42 -5.46 6.89
C SER A 310 -29.38 -4.78 6.01
N ILE A 311 -29.86 -3.88 5.16
CA ILE A 311 -29.03 -2.96 4.38
C ILE A 311 -29.63 -1.56 4.43
N GLN A 312 -28.77 -0.56 4.61
CA GLN A 312 -29.15 0.85 4.64
C GLN A 312 -28.58 1.54 3.40
N VAL A 313 -29.47 2.12 2.61
CA VAL A 313 -29.11 2.87 1.41
C VAL A 313 -29.51 4.32 1.61
N ALA A 314 -28.53 5.21 1.50
CA ALA A 314 -28.74 6.65 1.53
C ALA A 314 -28.72 7.22 0.11
N ASN A 315 -29.56 8.22 -0.15
CA ASN A 315 -29.44 9.09 -1.30
C ASN A 315 -28.83 10.41 -0.83
N LYS A 316 -27.57 10.67 -1.16
CA LYS A 316 -26.87 11.92 -0.84
C LYS A 316 -27.04 13.01 -1.89
N GLY A 317 -27.77 12.71 -2.96
CA GLY A 317 -28.07 13.64 -4.04
C GLY A 317 -29.33 14.47 -3.78
N PRO A 318 -29.48 15.62 -4.45
CA PRO A 318 -30.66 16.48 -4.32
C PRO A 318 -31.89 15.95 -5.07
N MET A 319 -31.73 14.98 -5.98
CA MET A 319 -32.83 14.36 -6.72
C MET A 319 -33.24 13.04 -6.05
N PRO A 320 -34.54 12.69 -5.98
CA PRO A 320 -34.98 11.38 -5.50
C PRO A 320 -34.54 10.24 -6.45
N SER A 321 -34.37 9.05 -5.91
CA SER A 321 -34.07 7.86 -6.72
C SER A 321 -35.27 7.45 -7.59
N PRO A 322 -35.07 6.60 -8.62
CA PRO A 322 -36.14 6.17 -9.52
C PRO A 322 -37.34 5.59 -8.78
N ALA A 323 -38.54 6.08 -9.11
CA ALA A 323 -39.79 5.63 -8.50
C ALA A 323 -40.18 4.23 -8.98
N GLY A 324 -40.55 3.36 -8.04
CA GLY A 324 -41.10 2.03 -8.35
C GLY A 324 -40.13 1.05 -9.00
N GLN A 325 -38.81 1.28 -8.89
CA GLN A 325 -37.81 0.42 -9.52
C GLN A 325 -37.28 -0.69 -8.62
N THR A 326 -36.98 -1.84 -9.24
CA THR A 326 -36.32 -2.97 -8.57
C THR A 326 -34.82 -2.73 -8.49
N ILE A 327 -34.30 -2.75 -7.26
CA ILE A 327 -32.88 -2.59 -6.98
C ILE A 327 -32.28 -3.99 -6.77
N LYS A 328 -31.35 -4.38 -7.62
CA LYS A 328 -30.66 -5.66 -7.52
C LYS A 328 -29.37 -5.48 -6.74
N PHE A 329 -29.18 -6.28 -5.71
CA PHE A 329 -27.94 -6.41 -4.96
C PHE A 329 -27.27 -7.71 -5.38
N SER A 330 -26.34 -7.61 -6.32
CA SER A 330 -25.52 -8.74 -6.71
C SER A 330 -24.21 -8.72 -5.94
N PHE A 331 -23.88 -9.83 -5.29
CA PHE A 331 -22.59 -9.98 -4.62
C PHE A 331 -21.63 -10.66 -5.57
N ASN A 332 -20.43 -10.09 -5.69
CA ASN A 332 -19.31 -10.80 -6.24
C ASN A 332 -18.69 -11.59 -5.10
N GLY A 333 -18.51 -12.90 -5.32
CA GLY A 333 -17.70 -13.70 -4.41
C GLY A 333 -16.33 -13.04 -4.21
N THR A 334 -15.94 -12.85 -2.97
CA THR A 334 -14.61 -12.43 -2.55
C THR A 334 -13.80 -13.63 -2.09
N SER A 335 -12.52 -13.43 -1.82
CA SER A 335 -11.68 -14.48 -1.20
C SER A 335 -12.12 -14.87 0.21
N THR A 336 -12.99 -14.07 0.84
CA THR A 336 -13.45 -14.28 2.22
C THR A 336 -14.93 -14.64 2.32
N LEU A 337 -15.72 -14.36 1.29
CA LEU A 337 -17.15 -14.66 1.23
C LEU A 337 -17.56 -15.00 -0.19
N ILE A 338 -18.14 -16.16 -0.39
CA ILE A 338 -18.76 -16.55 -1.66
C ILE A 338 -20.27 -16.32 -1.59
N ALA A 339 -20.84 -15.85 -2.70
CA ALA A 339 -22.27 -15.63 -2.86
C ALA A 339 -22.85 -16.70 -3.80
N PRO A 340 -23.64 -17.66 -3.31
CA PRO A 340 -24.30 -18.66 -4.15
C PRO A 340 -25.47 -18.10 -4.97
N ALA A 341 -26.01 -16.92 -4.63
CA ALA A 341 -27.16 -16.33 -5.31
C ALA A 341 -27.14 -14.79 -5.30
N VAL A 342 -27.81 -14.19 -6.30
CA VAL A 342 -28.05 -12.74 -6.38
C VAL A 342 -29.33 -12.40 -5.62
N LEU A 343 -29.30 -11.35 -4.79
CA LEU A 343 -30.49 -10.83 -4.13
C LEU A 343 -31.14 -9.74 -5.01
N SER A 344 -32.45 -9.83 -5.21
CA SER A 344 -33.24 -8.78 -5.87
C SER A 344 -34.32 -8.28 -4.92
N VAL A 345 -34.36 -6.96 -4.70
CA VAL A 345 -35.31 -6.34 -3.76
C VAL A 345 -35.91 -5.09 -4.40
N SER A 346 -37.21 -4.89 -4.23
CA SER A 346 -37.83 -3.64 -4.65
C SER A 346 -37.73 -2.64 -3.51
N LEU A 347 -37.07 -1.52 -3.77
CA LEU A 347 -36.98 -0.42 -2.81
C LEU A 347 -37.98 0.67 -3.22
N PRO A 348 -38.69 1.28 -2.26
CA PRO A 348 -39.41 2.50 -2.55
C PRO A 348 -38.41 3.59 -3.00
N PRO A 349 -38.84 4.58 -3.78
CA PRO A 349 -37.98 5.71 -4.12
C PRO A 349 -37.42 6.38 -2.86
N ILE A 350 -36.10 6.51 -2.82
CA ILE A 350 -35.38 7.14 -1.71
C ILE A 350 -35.35 8.64 -1.99
N ALA A 351 -36.02 9.40 -1.12
CA ALA A 351 -36.08 10.85 -1.22
C ALA A 351 -34.67 11.48 -1.19
N ALA A 352 -34.57 12.70 -1.69
CA ALA A 352 -33.32 13.46 -1.63
C ALA A 352 -32.81 13.58 -0.20
N ASN A 353 -31.51 13.41 0.00
CA ASN A 353 -30.85 13.51 1.31
C ASN A 353 -31.48 12.63 2.40
N SER A 354 -31.96 11.44 2.05
CA SER A 354 -32.62 10.52 2.98
C SER A 354 -31.99 9.12 2.96
N THR A 355 -32.26 8.34 4.02
CA THR A 355 -31.78 6.96 4.16
C THR A 355 -32.97 6.03 4.32
N THR A 356 -32.95 4.92 3.60
CA THR A 356 -33.91 3.83 3.74
C THR A 356 -33.21 2.57 4.23
N SER A 357 -33.83 1.88 5.18
CA SER A 357 -33.39 0.57 5.65
C SER A 357 -34.27 -0.52 5.08
N LEU A 358 -33.65 -1.54 4.51
CA LEU A 358 -34.33 -2.75 4.09
C LEU A 358 -34.02 -3.85 5.09
N LEU A 359 -35.06 -4.40 5.68
CA LEU A 359 -34.97 -5.61 6.50
C LEU A 359 -35.18 -6.82 5.61
N MET A 360 -34.34 -7.82 5.81
CA MET A 360 -34.35 -9.06 5.07
C MET A 360 -34.68 -10.23 5.98
N LYS A 361 -35.42 -11.20 5.47
CA LYS A 361 -35.62 -12.46 6.20
C LYS A 361 -34.33 -13.28 6.17
N LYS A 362 -34.02 -13.97 7.28
CA LYS A 362 -32.88 -14.88 7.34
C LYS A 362 -32.97 -15.89 6.18
N GLY A 363 -31.93 -15.96 5.35
CA GLY A 363 -31.87 -16.84 4.19
C GLY A 363 -32.16 -16.17 2.84
N GLU A 364 -32.70 -14.94 2.79
CA GLU A 364 -32.95 -14.23 1.51
C GLU A 364 -31.65 -13.88 0.78
N LEU A 365 -30.62 -13.48 1.53
CA LEU A 365 -29.25 -13.45 1.04
C LEU A 365 -28.37 -14.24 2.00
N THR A 366 -27.93 -15.39 1.53
CA THR A 366 -26.92 -16.22 2.18
C THR A 366 -25.60 -16.01 1.48
N LEU A 367 -24.58 -15.64 2.23
CA LEU A 367 -23.18 -15.72 1.82
C LEU A 367 -22.54 -16.87 2.61
N GLN A 368 -21.39 -17.34 2.16
CA GLN A 368 -20.68 -18.42 2.83
C GLN A 368 -19.19 -18.10 2.93
N VAL A 369 -18.59 -18.35 4.08
CA VAL A 369 -17.14 -18.28 4.23
C VAL A 369 -16.54 -19.49 3.51
N PRO A 370 -15.52 -19.32 2.65
CA PRO A 370 -14.81 -20.47 2.07
C PRO A 370 -14.27 -21.39 3.17
N ALA A 371 -14.36 -22.71 2.96
CA ALA A 371 -13.83 -23.72 3.89
C ALA A 371 -12.29 -23.78 3.80
N GLN A 372 -11.62 -22.76 4.33
CA GLN A 372 -10.18 -22.58 4.25
C GLN A 372 -9.59 -22.02 5.57
N SER A 373 -8.72 -22.80 6.21
CA SER A 373 -8.00 -22.44 7.44
C SER A 373 -7.13 -21.18 7.30
N SER A 374 -6.62 -20.91 6.09
CA SER A 374 -5.81 -19.73 5.79
C SER A 374 -6.55 -18.39 5.98
N LEU A 375 -7.88 -18.43 6.10
CA LEU A 375 -8.71 -17.25 6.32
C LEU A 375 -8.87 -16.89 7.81
N ILE A 376 -8.39 -17.71 8.74
CA ILE A 376 -8.46 -17.43 10.18
C ILE A 376 -7.83 -16.07 10.50
N GLY A 377 -8.53 -15.27 11.29
CA GLY A 377 -8.14 -13.91 11.69
C GLY A 377 -8.48 -12.83 10.66
N LYS A 378 -8.98 -13.19 9.47
CA LYS A 378 -9.44 -12.21 8.46
C LYS A 378 -10.85 -11.71 8.79
N LYS A 379 -11.13 -10.47 8.41
CA LYS A 379 -12.49 -9.91 8.43
C LYS A 379 -13.13 -10.13 7.07
N PRO A 380 -14.25 -10.86 6.98
CA PRO A 380 -14.91 -11.09 5.70
C PRO A 380 -15.57 -9.81 5.18
N VAL A 381 -15.34 -9.57 3.89
CA VAL A 381 -15.89 -8.44 3.13
C VAL A 381 -16.83 -8.96 2.05
N ALA A 382 -18.04 -8.43 2.05
CA ALA A 382 -19.03 -8.66 1.02
C ALA A 382 -18.91 -7.56 -0.04
N SER A 383 -18.42 -7.91 -1.22
CA SER A 383 -18.34 -7.00 -2.37
C SER A 383 -19.54 -7.20 -3.28
N GLY A 384 -20.12 -6.14 -3.81
CA GLY A 384 -21.28 -6.25 -4.67
C GLY A 384 -21.60 -5.02 -5.49
N PHE A 385 -22.72 -5.07 -6.19
CA PHE A 385 -23.26 -3.98 -6.98
C PHE A 385 -24.68 -3.67 -6.56
N LEU A 386 -24.96 -2.39 -6.34
CA LEU A 386 -26.30 -1.82 -6.34
C LEU A 386 -26.69 -1.56 -7.79
N SER A 387 -27.70 -2.26 -8.32
CA SER A 387 -28.09 -2.12 -9.72
C SER A 387 -29.54 -1.71 -9.89
N ILE A 388 -29.80 -0.71 -10.74
CA ILE A 388 -31.15 -0.27 -11.11
C ILE A 388 -31.29 -0.39 -12.62
N ASN A 389 -32.21 -1.24 -13.09
CA ASN A 389 -32.48 -1.47 -14.52
C ASN A 389 -31.22 -1.65 -15.40
N GLY A 390 -30.18 -2.30 -14.88
CA GLY A 390 -28.92 -2.56 -15.60
C GLY A 390 -27.81 -1.53 -15.39
N VAL A 391 -28.06 -0.44 -14.65
CA VAL A 391 -27.03 0.50 -14.21
C VAL A 391 -26.51 0.08 -12.84
N SER A 392 -25.21 -0.20 -12.72
CA SER A 392 -24.60 -0.78 -11.52
C SER A 392 -23.58 0.15 -10.85
N LEU A 393 -23.62 0.22 -9.53
CA LEU A 393 -22.68 0.93 -8.66
C LEU A 393 -22.00 -0.09 -7.73
N LYS A 394 -20.67 -0.13 -7.70
CA LYS A 394 -19.90 -1.11 -6.90
C LYS A 394 -19.74 -0.64 -5.44
N TYR A 395 -19.89 -1.56 -4.49
CA TYR A 395 -19.64 -1.32 -3.06
C TYR A 395 -18.97 -2.52 -2.41
N ASP A 396 -18.21 -2.24 -1.35
CA ASP A 396 -17.65 -3.23 -0.44
C ASP A 396 -18.20 -2.97 0.96
N VAL A 397 -18.64 -4.03 1.64
CA VAL A 397 -19.26 -3.96 2.97
C VAL A 397 -18.63 -5.01 3.87
N GLU A 398 -18.02 -4.58 4.98
CA GLU A 398 -17.52 -5.50 5.99
C GLU A 398 -18.66 -6.12 6.79
N THR A 399 -18.51 -7.41 7.14
CA THR A 399 -19.53 -8.10 7.96
C THR A 399 -19.56 -7.68 9.43
N GLY A 400 -18.48 -7.05 9.91
CA GLY A 400 -18.28 -6.76 11.34
C GLY A 400 -17.84 -7.97 12.18
N MET A 401 -17.71 -9.15 11.58
CA MET A 401 -17.26 -10.39 12.23
C MET A 401 -15.83 -10.76 11.82
N ALA A 402 -15.22 -11.71 12.51
CA ALA A 402 -13.93 -12.28 12.15
C ALA A 402 -14.07 -13.77 11.83
N ILE A 403 -13.27 -14.25 10.86
CA ILE A 403 -13.19 -15.66 10.53
C ILE A 403 -12.32 -16.35 11.58
N GLY A 404 -12.82 -17.44 12.18
CA GLY A 404 -12.09 -18.19 13.19
C GLY A 404 -12.92 -19.31 13.79
N TRP A 405 -12.32 -19.98 14.77
CA TRP A 405 -13.02 -21.00 15.54
C TRP A 405 -13.42 -20.43 16.90
N PRO A 406 -14.57 -20.83 17.46
CA PRO A 406 -15.05 -20.31 18.75
C PRO A 406 -14.30 -20.90 19.95
N VAL A 407 -13.31 -21.77 19.73
CA VAL A 407 -12.53 -22.42 20.79
C VAL A 407 -11.06 -21.98 20.78
N SER A 408 -10.49 -21.87 21.97
CA SER A 408 -9.06 -21.64 22.18
C SER A 408 -8.56 -22.48 23.35
N VAL A 409 -7.26 -22.73 23.40
CA VAL A 409 -6.59 -23.42 24.50
C VAL A 409 -5.52 -22.53 25.12
N ALA A 410 -5.43 -22.55 26.44
CA ALA A 410 -4.39 -21.87 27.21
C ALA A 410 -3.76 -22.85 28.21
N ALA A 411 -2.45 -22.80 28.37
CA ALA A 411 -1.75 -23.56 29.41
C ALA A 411 -1.75 -22.76 30.74
N SER A 412 -1.83 -23.47 31.87
CA SER A 412 -1.65 -22.86 33.19
C SER A 412 -0.24 -22.31 33.43
N SER A 413 0.74 -22.76 32.63
CA SER A 413 2.10 -22.24 32.63
C SER A 413 2.70 -22.24 31.22
N SER A 414 3.48 -21.21 30.90
CA SER A 414 4.23 -21.11 29.64
C SER A 414 5.48 -21.99 29.60
N ARG A 415 5.96 -22.46 30.76
CA ARG A 415 7.10 -23.38 30.90
C ARG A 415 6.96 -24.22 32.16
N LEU A 416 7.52 -25.42 32.16
CA LEU A 416 7.53 -26.31 33.32
C LEU A 416 8.97 -26.71 33.65
N SER A 417 9.30 -26.76 34.93
CA SER A 417 10.54 -27.35 35.44
C SER A 417 10.17 -28.43 36.44
N THR A 418 10.66 -29.65 36.23
CA THR A 418 10.42 -30.78 37.13
C THR A 418 11.63 -31.70 37.17
N ALA A 419 11.64 -32.66 38.09
CA ALA A 419 12.64 -33.70 38.14
C ALA A 419 12.13 -35.01 37.54
N PHE A 420 13.06 -35.89 37.16
CA PHE A 420 12.74 -37.29 36.86
C PHE A 420 12.06 -37.97 38.05
N ASP A 421 11.12 -38.85 37.73
CA ASP A 421 10.33 -39.62 38.69
C ASP A 421 9.52 -38.77 39.70
N VAL A 422 9.32 -37.48 39.40
CA VAL A 422 8.45 -36.57 40.13
C VAL A 422 7.25 -36.19 39.26
N ALA A 423 6.05 -36.50 39.76
CA ALA A 423 4.81 -36.10 39.11
C ALA A 423 4.57 -34.59 39.27
N LYS A 424 4.27 -33.91 38.16
CA LYS A 424 3.85 -32.50 38.19
C LYS A 424 2.52 -32.28 37.50
N ASN A 425 1.62 -31.64 38.23
CA ASN A 425 0.33 -31.26 37.70
C ASN A 425 0.47 -30.18 36.63
N LEU A 426 -0.21 -30.39 35.51
CA LEU A 426 -0.33 -29.43 34.43
C LEU A 426 -1.82 -29.35 34.05
N THR A 427 -2.29 -28.12 33.83
CA THR A 427 -3.69 -27.89 33.45
C THR A 427 -3.73 -27.01 32.20
N TYR A 428 -4.48 -27.46 31.21
CA TYR A 428 -4.84 -26.65 30.04
C TYR A 428 -6.31 -26.29 30.15
N THR A 429 -6.66 -25.04 29.89
CA THR A 429 -8.04 -24.57 29.86
C THR A 429 -8.46 -24.39 28.41
N ILE A 430 -9.49 -25.13 27.99
CA ILE A 430 -10.12 -24.95 26.69
C ILE A 430 -11.30 -24.02 26.90
N LYS A 431 -11.30 -22.87 26.23
CA LYS A 431 -12.35 -21.85 26.32
C LYS A 431 -13.19 -21.87 25.05
N ASN A 432 -14.51 -21.83 25.21
CA ASN A 432 -15.48 -21.70 24.13
C ASN A 432 -16.19 -20.35 24.27
N VAL A 433 -16.00 -19.46 23.30
CA VAL A 433 -16.73 -18.18 23.21
C VAL A 433 -18.00 -18.31 22.36
N GLY A 434 -18.20 -19.48 21.76
CA GLY A 434 -19.36 -19.86 20.96
C GLY A 434 -20.67 -19.85 21.74
N ALA A 435 -21.77 -19.70 21.01
CA ALA A 435 -23.13 -19.74 21.55
C ALA A 435 -23.68 -21.17 21.74
N LYS A 436 -22.94 -22.20 21.30
CA LYS A 436 -23.28 -23.61 21.42
C LYS A 436 -22.16 -24.37 22.11
N ASP A 437 -22.51 -25.48 22.75
CA ASP A 437 -21.53 -26.42 23.31
C ASP A 437 -20.65 -26.98 22.19
N VAL A 438 -19.38 -27.21 22.50
CA VAL A 438 -18.41 -27.83 21.58
C VAL A 438 -17.94 -29.13 22.21
N GLY A 439 -18.01 -30.23 21.46
CA GLY A 439 -17.74 -31.58 21.96
C GLY A 439 -18.48 -32.68 21.18
N PRO A 440 -18.41 -33.94 21.63
CA PRO A 440 -18.82 -35.11 20.86
C PRO A 440 -20.32 -35.17 20.51
N LYS A 441 -21.19 -34.51 21.29
CA LYS A 441 -22.63 -34.42 21.02
C LYS A 441 -23.03 -33.19 20.18
N ALA A 442 -22.07 -32.33 19.85
CA ALA A 442 -22.25 -31.08 19.12
C ALA A 442 -21.19 -30.97 18.00
N GLN A 443 -20.44 -29.86 17.93
CA GLN A 443 -19.25 -29.75 17.07
C GLN A 443 -18.13 -30.65 17.61
N PRO A 444 -17.73 -31.73 16.93
CA PRO A 444 -16.72 -32.65 17.48
C PRO A 444 -15.38 -31.96 17.70
N LEU A 445 -14.87 -32.07 18.93
CA LEU A 445 -13.63 -31.47 19.41
C LEU A 445 -12.63 -32.56 19.76
N ASN A 446 -11.51 -32.59 19.05
CA ASN A 446 -10.41 -33.50 19.33
C ASN A 446 -9.25 -32.74 19.95
N VAL A 447 -8.77 -33.22 21.09
CA VAL A 447 -7.58 -32.67 21.75
C VAL A 447 -6.45 -33.67 21.61
N VAL A 448 -5.36 -33.20 21.04
CA VAL A 448 -4.15 -34.00 20.78
C VAL A 448 -3.05 -33.52 21.69
N VAL A 449 -2.52 -34.43 22.49
CA VAL A 449 -1.35 -34.18 23.34
C VAL A 449 -0.17 -34.93 22.75
N ARG A 450 0.93 -34.22 22.49
CA ARG A 450 2.17 -34.77 21.91
C ARG A 450 3.37 -34.38 22.75
N TRP A 451 4.31 -35.31 22.87
CA TRP A 451 5.63 -35.04 23.41
C TRP A 451 6.66 -35.00 22.27
N ASP A 452 7.53 -34.00 22.29
CA ASP A 452 8.67 -33.90 21.39
C ASP A 452 9.96 -33.64 22.19
N SER A 453 10.98 -34.45 21.97
CA SER A 453 12.28 -34.33 22.63
C SER A 453 13.35 -35.13 21.89
N LYS A 454 14.56 -34.56 21.83
CA LYS A 454 15.76 -35.27 21.33
C LYS A 454 16.40 -36.17 22.38
N THR A 455 16.15 -35.91 23.68
CA THR A 455 16.86 -36.55 24.80
C THR A 455 16.00 -37.52 25.60
N VAL A 456 14.68 -37.32 25.61
CA VAL A 456 13.73 -38.14 26.38
C VAL A 456 12.70 -38.74 25.43
N PRO A 457 12.75 -40.05 25.14
CA PRO A 457 11.79 -40.68 24.27
C PRO A 457 10.38 -40.65 24.90
N GLY A 458 9.33 -40.55 24.08
CA GLY A 458 7.95 -40.53 24.56
C GLY A 458 7.56 -41.76 25.39
N SER A 459 8.23 -42.90 25.20
CA SER A 459 8.05 -44.13 26.00
C SER A 459 8.39 -43.95 27.48
N ASP A 460 9.21 -42.95 27.82
CA ASP A 460 9.59 -42.62 29.20
C ASP A 460 8.71 -41.51 29.80
N VAL A 461 7.77 -40.96 29.03
CA VAL A 461 6.87 -39.89 29.48
C VAL A 461 5.46 -40.45 29.64
N TYR A 462 4.84 -40.13 30.77
CA TYR A 462 3.52 -40.63 31.15
C TYR A 462 2.65 -39.48 31.61
N LEU A 463 1.37 -39.50 31.21
CA LEU A 463 0.34 -38.62 31.74
C LEU A 463 -0.61 -39.43 32.61
N LYS A 464 -0.83 -38.97 33.83
CA LYS A 464 -1.85 -39.52 34.74
C LYS A 464 -3.05 -38.58 34.80
N PHE A 465 -4.21 -39.06 34.38
CA PHE A 465 -5.46 -38.30 34.38
C PHE A 465 -6.19 -38.43 35.73
N ALA A 466 -7.17 -37.56 35.96
CA ALA A 466 -7.94 -37.51 37.21
C ALA A 466 -8.74 -38.79 37.49
N ASP A 467 -9.11 -39.54 36.44
CA ASP A 467 -9.75 -40.86 36.53
C ASP A 467 -8.77 -41.98 36.95
N GLY A 468 -7.50 -41.65 37.18
CA GLY A 468 -6.44 -42.58 37.56
C GLY A 468 -5.76 -43.27 36.38
N LYS A 469 -6.22 -43.05 35.13
CA LYS A 469 -5.64 -43.65 33.93
C LYS A 469 -4.24 -43.09 33.68
N VAL A 470 -3.28 -43.97 33.44
CA VAL A 470 -1.89 -43.60 33.10
C VAL A 470 -1.60 -44.03 31.67
N LEU A 471 -1.18 -43.07 30.84
CA LEU A 471 -0.90 -43.29 29.43
C LEU A 471 0.51 -42.86 29.08
N SER A 472 1.23 -43.69 28.31
CA SER A 472 2.55 -43.35 27.76
C SER A 472 2.41 -42.42 26.57
N MET A 473 3.37 -41.51 26.42
CA MET A 473 3.48 -40.54 25.32
C MET A 473 4.33 -41.04 24.15
N GLU A 474 4.57 -42.36 24.04
CA GLU A 474 5.26 -42.95 22.88
C GLU A 474 4.54 -42.60 21.55
N ARG A 475 3.22 -42.48 21.61
CA ARG A 475 2.38 -41.97 20.52
C ARG A 475 1.56 -40.78 21.03
N PRO A 476 1.15 -39.85 20.13
CA PRO A 476 0.24 -38.78 20.51
C PRO A 476 -1.04 -39.32 21.13
N LEU A 477 -1.48 -38.71 22.22
CA LEU A 477 -2.74 -39.03 22.86
C LEU A 477 -3.84 -38.19 22.22
N MET A 478 -4.96 -38.82 21.91
CA MET A 478 -6.15 -38.19 21.35
C MET A 478 -7.30 -38.37 22.33
N THR A 479 -8.04 -37.30 22.61
CA THR A 479 -9.32 -37.37 23.32
C THR A 479 -10.39 -36.58 22.59
N SER A 480 -11.57 -37.16 22.48
CA SER A 480 -12.75 -36.59 21.82
C SER A 480 -13.93 -36.37 22.78
N ASP A 481 -13.74 -36.72 24.06
CA ASP A 481 -14.85 -36.83 25.02
C ASP A 481 -15.11 -35.53 25.80
N ILE A 482 -14.31 -34.50 25.53
CA ILE A 482 -14.39 -33.21 26.21
C ILE A 482 -15.57 -32.42 25.64
N THR A 483 -16.47 -32.01 26.53
CA THR A 483 -17.53 -31.05 26.22
C THR A 483 -17.19 -29.71 26.87
N VAL A 484 -17.08 -28.67 26.05
CA VAL A 484 -16.84 -27.29 26.46
C VAL A 484 -18.15 -26.51 26.33
N PRO A 485 -18.76 -26.07 27.45
CA PRO A 485 -20.07 -25.43 27.41
C PRO A 485 -20.02 -24.11 26.63
N ALA A 486 -21.15 -23.74 26.02
CA ALA A 486 -21.35 -22.45 25.38
C ALA A 486 -20.92 -21.30 26.32
N LYS A 487 -20.15 -20.33 25.80
CA LYS A 487 -19.60 -19.20 26.57
C LYS A 487 -18.85 -19.61 27.86
N GLY A 488 -18.30 -20.82 27.91
CA GLY A 488 -17.65 -21.37 29.09
C GLY A 488 -16.26 -21.95 28.82
N SER A 489 -15.78 -22.80 29.72
CA SER A 489 -14.48 -23.45 29.62
C SER A 489 -14.48 -24.82 30.25
N ALA A 490 -13.61 -25.70 29.76
CA ALA A 490 -13.36 -27.02 30.33
C ALA A 490 -11.86 -27.19 30.65
N PRO A 491 -11.50 -27.69 31.84
CA PRO A 491 -10.11 -28.02 32.17
C PRO A 491 -9.71 -29.37 31.57
N LEU A 492 -8.48 -29.44 31.08
CA LEU A 492 -7.75 -30.66 30.75
C LEU A 492 -6.55 -30.73 31.70
N SER A 493 -6.71 -31.47 32.79
CA SER A 493 -5.71 -31.60 33.86
C SER A 493 -5.14 -33.01 33.89
N PHE A 494 -3.82 -33.10 34.02
CA PHE A 494 -3.10 -34.35 34.21
C PHE A 494 -1.79 -34.11 34.96
N ASP A 495 -1.28 -35.16 35.61
CA ASP A 495 0.07 -35.16 36.17
C ASP A 495 1.04 -35.68 35.11
N LEU A 496 2.01 -34.86 34.73
CA LEU A 496 3.14 -35.22 33.89
C LEU A 496 4.18 -35.95 34.76
N PHE A 497 4.55 -37.15 34.34
CA PHE A 497 5.57 -37.97 34.98
C PHE A 497 6.58 -38.44 33.95
N VAL A 498 7.87 -38.15 34.16
CA VAL A 498 8.95 -38.57 33.27
C VAL A 498 9.86 -39.54 34.00
N ARG A 499 10.00 -40.74 33.46
CA ARG A 499 10.75 -41.83 34.07
C ARG A 499 12.25 -41.63 33.88
N GLY A 500 13.02 -41.74 34.96
CA GLY A 500 14.47 -41.56 34.95
C GLY A 500 15.27 -42.75 34.42
N ARG A 501 14.88 -43.41 33.32
CA ARG A 501 15.58 -44.64 32.86
C ARG A 501 17.01 -44.40 32.36
N LYS A 502 17.29 -43.21 31.82
CA LYS A 502 18.62 -42.75 31.42
C LYS A 502 18.91 -41.47 32.18
N LEU A 503 19.39 -41.59 33.41
CA LEU A 503 19.60 -40.48 34.35
C LEU A 503 20.59 -39.43 33.77
N LEU A 504 20.06 -38.48 32.99
CA LEU A 504 20.80 -37.40 32.37
C LEU A 504 20.89 -36.22 33.34
N SER A 505 22.07 -35.63 33.49
CA SER A 505 22.30 -34.46 34.36
C SER A 505 21.44 -33.24 33.97
N SER A 506 21.02 -33.16 32.71
CA SER A 506 19.95 -32.28 32.25
C SER A 506 19.26 -32.88 31.02
N ALA A 507 17.93 -32.73 30.96
CA ALA A 507 17.14 -33.13 29.80
C ALA A 507 16.01 -32.12 29.57
N SER A 508 15.45 -32.12 28.37
CA SER A 508 14.30 -31.26 28.06
C SER A 508 13.38 -31.91 27.03
N GLY A 509 12.16 -31.41 26.97
CA GLY A 509 11.23 -31.70 25.88
C GLY A 509 10.12 -30.69 25.85
N THR A 510 9.22 -30.84 24.90
CA THR A 510 8.08 -29.94 24.71
C THR A 510 6.81 -30.78 24.73
N LEU A 511 5.88 -30.39 25.60
CA LEU A 511 4.52 -30.89 25.57
C LEU A 511 3.67 -29.97 24.69
N SER A 512 3.14 -30.50 23.59
CA SER A 512 2.26 -29.77 22.68
C SER A 512 0.83 -30.25 22.89
N VAL A 513 -0.09 -29.32 23.20
CA VAL A 513 -1.53 -29.58 23.26
C VAL A 513 -2.18 -28.82 22.12
N SER A 514 -2.76 -29.56 21.18
CA SER A 514 -3.50 -28.98 20.05
C SER A 514 -4.98 -29.30 20.13
N VAL A 515 -5.80 -28.29 19.91
CA VAL A 515 -7.25 -28.41 19.78
C VAL A 515 -7.57 -28.49 18.29
N ARG A 516 -8.35 -29.50 17.91
CA ARG A 516 -8.75 -29.78 16.55
C ARG A 516 -10.26 -29.84 16.45
N LEU A 517 -10.81 -29.13 15.48
CA LEU A 517 -12.23 -29.19 15.17
C LEU A 517 -12.43 -29.93 13.86
N ARG A 518 -13.49 -30.73 13.80
CA ARG A 518 -13.89 -31.37 12.56
C ARG A 518 -14.73 -30.41 11.74
N ASP A 519 -14.31 -30.15 10.51
CA ASP A 519 -15.10 -29.42 9.52
C ASP A 519 -16.30 -30.28 9.10
N TRP A 520 -17.51 -29.73 9.20
CA TRP A 520 -18.75 -30.42 8.85
C TRP A 520 -18.95 -30.61 7.34
N THR A 521 -18.28 -29.82 6.51
CA THR A 521 -18.38 -29.87 5.05
C THR A 521 -17.36 -30.84 4.44
N SER A 522 -16.09 -30.74 4.82
CA SER A 522 -15.02 -31.59 4.30
C SER A 522 -14.80 -32.87 5.11
N GLY A 523 -15.28 -32.91 6.36
CA GLY A 523 -15.03 -33.99 7.31
C GLY A 523 -13.61 -34.02 7.86
N SER A 524 -12.74 -33.10 7.45
CA SER A 524 -11.33 -33.01 7.86
C SER A 524 -11.18 -32.41 9.27
N GLU A 525 -10.07 -32.74 9.94
CA GLU A 525 -9.73 -32.13 11.24
C GLU A 525 -8.76 -30.98 11.04
N GLU A 526 -9.18 -29.79 11.44
CA GLU A 526 -8.38 -28.59 11.38
C GLU A 526 -7.77 -28.28 12.75
N VAL A 527 -6.47 -27.96 12.78
CA VAL A 527 -5.82 -27.50 14.01
C VAL A 527 -6.24 -26.05 14.28
N VAL A 528 -7.11 -25.87 15.27
CA VAL A 528 -7.59 -24.56 15.70
C VAL A 528 -6.47 -23.76 16.37
N GLN A 529 -5.79 -24.40 17.30
CA GLN A 529 -4.70 -23.81 18.07
C GLN A 529 -3.83 -24.92 18.66
N ALA A 530 -2.53 -24.68 18.75
CA ALA A 530 -1.59 -25.52 19.49
C ALA A 530 -0.82 -24.67 20.51
N ILE A 531 -0.69 -25.19 21.72
CA ILE A 531 0.11 -24.60 22.79
C ILE A 531 1.27 -25.52 23.09
N GLU A 532 2.47 -24.97 22.99
CA GLU A 532 3.71 -25.66 23.36
C GLU A 532 4.14 -25.22 24.75
N THR A 533 4.39 -26.20 25.61
CA THR A 533 4.89 -26.01 26.96
C THR A 533 6.26 -26.69 27.06
N PRO A 534 7.36 -25.93 27.00
CA PRO A 534 8.69 -26.47 27.24
C PRO A 534 8.80 -27.00 28.66
N VAL A 535 9.39 -28.18 28.80
CA VAL A 535 9.63 -28.89 30.05
C VAL A 535 11.13 -29.09 30.24
N ALA A 536 11.68 -28.44 31.27
CA ALA A 536 13.03 -28.68 31.75
C ALA A 536 13.02 -29.81 32.79
N LEU A 537 13.93 -30.77 32.62
CA LEU A 537 14.06 -31.94 33.48
C LEU A 537 15.43 -31.94 34.15
N SER A 538 15.43 -32.12 35.47
CA SER A 538 16.63 -32.31 36.27
C SER A 538 16.62 -33.64 37.01
N LEU A 539 17.80 -34.08 37.45
CA LEU A 539 17.90 -35.13 38.45
C LEU A 539 17.56 -34.53 39.82
N ASP A 540 16.57 -35.09 40.51
CA ASP A 540 16.41 -34.81 41.93
C ASP A 540 17.46 -35.62 42.71
N MET A 541 18.62 -34.98 42.91
CA MET A 541 19.71 -35.59 43.65
C MET A 541 19.27 -35.95 45.08
N THR A 542 18.27 -35.32 45.70
CA THR A 542 17.90 -35.66 47.08
C THR A 542 17.27 -37.05 47.20
N GLN A 543 16.63 -37.55 46.14
CA GLN A 543 15.94 -38.85 46.16
C GLN A 543 16.87 -40.03 45.82
N ILE A 544 18.12 -39.75 45.42
CA ILE A 544 19.07 -40.77 44.99
C ILE A 544 20.02 -41.14 46.13
N GLU A 545 19.90 -42.38 46.60
CA GLU A 545 20.91 -43.07 47.41
C GLU A 545 21.96 -43.69 46.48
N TRP A 546 23.24 -43.48 46.77
CA TRP A 546 24.34 -43.95 45.91
C TRP A 546 25.59 -44.32 46.71
N ASN A 547 25.41 -45.18 47.71
CA ASN A 547 26.54 -45.69 48.47
C ASN A 547 27.38 -46.58 47.56
N GLN A 548 28.65 -46.25 47.37
CA GLN A 548 29.54 -46.97 46.47
C GLN A 548 30.94 -47.06 47.06
N THR A 549 31.54 -48.24 46.94
CA THR A 549 32.94 -48.49 47.28
C THR A 549 33.65 -48.90 46.00
N ILE A 550 34.50 -48.02 45.50
CA ILE A 550 35.24 -48.20 44.25
C ILE A 550 36.62 -48.73 44.60
N SER A 551 36.90 -49.99 44.27
CA SER A 551 38.24 -50.53 44.39
C SER A 551 39.11 -50.00 43.25
N LEU A 552 40.20 -49.36 43.62
CA LEU A 552 41.26 -48.88 42.73
C LEU A 552 42.54 -49.70 42.94
N ALA A 553 42.48 -50.81 43.68
CA ALA A 553 43.60 -51.69 43.91
C ALA A 553 44.12 -52.28 42.59
N GLY A 554 45.44 -52.17 42.35
CA GLY A 554 46.06 -52.57 41.07
C GLY A 554 45.87 -51.57 39.93
N THR A 555 45.13 -50.47 40.15
CA THR A 555 45.13 -49.33 39.24
C THR A 555 46.38 -48.48 39.48
N LYS A 556 46.92 -47.90 38.42
CA LYS A 556 48.13 -47.07 38.45
C LYS A 556 47.88 -45.64 38.97
N ILE A 557 46.80 -45.37 39.70
CA ILE A 557 46.44 -44.00 40.09
C ILE A 557 47.28 -43.56 41.28
N GLN A 558 48.00 -42.45 41.13
CA GLN A 558 48.84 -41.86 42.17
C GLN A 558 48.41 -40.43 42.48
N CYS A 559 48.33 -40.09 43.76
CA CYS A 559 48.03 -38.74 44.22
C CYS A 559 49.20 -38.17 45.03
N GLN A 560 49.43 -36.87 44.87
CA GLN A 560 50.49 -36.16 45.57
C GLN A 560 49.98 -35.53 46.87
N PHE A 561 50.33 -36.15 48.01
CA PHE A 561 50.02 -35.71 49.35
C PHE A 561 51.21 -34.96 49.96
N ALA A 562 51.11 -33.64 50.11
CA ALA A 562 52.24 -32.85 50.59
C ALA A 562 52.58 -33.10 52.08
N GLY A 563 51.67 -33.70 52.85
CA GLY A 563 51.82 -33.90 54.29
C GLY A 563 51.96 -35.36 54.74
N LEU A 564 52.16 -36.32 53.83
CA LEU A 564 52.47 -37.72 54.17
C LEU A 564 53.98 -37.98 54.05
N GLU A 565 54.50 -38.91 54.86
CA GLU A 565 55.94 -39.27 54.88
C GLU A 565 56.45 -39.75 53.51
N SER A 566 55.61 -40.43 52.73
CA SER A 566 55.81 -40.63 51.30
C SER A 566 54.78 -39.80 50.53
N PRO A 567 55.22 -38.73 49.83
CA PRO A 567 54.32 -37.70 49.31
C PRO A 567 53.60 -38.11 48.03
N VAL A 568 53.93 -39.25 47.42
CA VAL A 568 53.22 -39.81 46.27
C VAL A 568 52.71 -41.19 46.67
N GLN A 569 51.39 -41.35 46.72
CA GLN A 569 50.73 -42.58 47.16
C GLN A 569 49.74 -43.06 46.11
N GLU A 570 49.66 -44.38 45.94
CA GLU A 570 48.59 -44.98 45.16
C GLU A 570 47.27 -44.92 45.95
N ILE A 571 46.15 -44.76 45.24
CA ILE A 571 44.83 -44.84 45.85
C ILE A 571 44.30 -46.26 45.68
N ALA A 572 43.98 -46.92 46.79
CA ALA A 572 43.42 -48.26 46.79
C ALA A 572 41.89 -48.26 46.71
N LEU A 573 41.24 -47.23 47.25
CA LEU A 573 39.78 -47.19 47.41
C LEU A 573 39.24 -45.76 47.39
N ILE A 574 38.07 -45.59 46.80
CA ILE A 574 37.19 -44.44 47.04
C ILE A 574 35.88 -44.97 47.62
N GLU A 575 35.49 -44.48 48.79
CA GLU A 575 34.21 -44.78 49.42
C GLU A 575 33.32 -43.53 49.40
N ILE A 576 32.08 -43.70 48.96
CA ILE A 576 31.12 -42.63 48.75
C ILE A 576 29.84 -43.04 49.46
N VAL A 577 29.36 -42.18 50.34
CA VAL A 577 28.16 -42.43 51.16
C VAL A 577 27.26 -41.22 51.09
N LYS A 578 25.98 -41.45 50.78
CA LYS A 578 24.94 -40.43 50.85
C LYS A 578 23.60 -41.12 51.06
N ALA A 579 22.97 -40.77 52.18
CA ALA A 579 21.63 -41.23 52.51
C ALA A 579 20.58 -40.50 51.66
N LYS A 580 19.53 -41.23 51.29
CA LYS A 580 18.32 -40.66 50.67
C LYS A 580 17.75 -39.53 51.52
N GLY A 581 17.31 -38.45 50.88
CA GLY A 581 16.76 -37.26 51.53
C GLY A 581 17.80 -36.21 51.96
N THR A 582 19.09 -36.46 51.72
CA THR A 582 20.17 -35.53 52.08
C THR A 582 20.82 -34.87 50.86
N ASP A 583 21.24 -33.61 51.00
CA ASP A 583 22.01 -32.89 49.98
C ASP A 583 23.53 -33.05 50.16
N LYS A 584 23.98 -33.81 51.17
CA LYS A 584 25.38 -33.98 51.54
C LYS A 584 25.87 -35.36 51.13
N THR A 585 26.90 -35.39 50.27
CA THR A 585 27.62 -36.63 49.95
C THR A 585 28.94 -36.64 50.68
N GLN A 586 29.22 -37.74 51.37
CA GLN A 586 30.45 -37.98 52.11
C GLN A 586 31.38 -38.86 51.27
N VAL A 587 32.61 -38.41 51.05
CA VAL A 587 33.62 -39.13 50.28
C VAL A 587 34.84 -39.38 51.15
N ARG A 588 35.37 -40.60 51.09
CA ARG A 588 36.57 -41.05 51.76
C ARG A 588 37.50 -41.72 50.75
N VAL A 589 38.80 -41.59 50.97
CA VAL A 589 39.83 -42.18 50.12
C VAL A 589 40.79 -42.97 51.01
N ALA A 590 41.27 -44.11 50.53
CA ALA A 590 42.26 -44.94 51.22
C ALA A 590 43.45 -45.29 50.33
N VAL A 591 44.62 -45.46 50.94
CA VAL A 591 45.86 -45.90 50.29
C VAL A 591 46.12 -47.39 50.57
N PRO A 592 46.89 -48.12 49.73
CA PRO A 592 47.20 -49.52 49.97
C PRO A 592 47.85 -49.77 51.34
N GLY A 593 47.37 -50.77 52.08
CA GLY A 593 47.98 -51.19 53.35
C GLY A 593 47.64 -50.32 54.58
N SER A 594 46.77 -49.31 54.45
CA SER A 594 46.31 -48.49 55.58
C SER A 594 45.38 -49.28 56.52
N ALA A 595 45.63 -49.25 57.83
CA ALA A 595 44.70 -49.75 58.85
C ALA A 595 43.38 -48.94 58.86
N PRO A 596 42.25 -49.45 59.39
CA PRO A 596 40.94 -48.76 59.40
C PRO A 596 40.92 -47.35 60.02
N SER A 597 41.93 -46.99 60.81
CA SER A 597 42.13 -45.65 61.39
C SER A 597 42.84 -44.65 60.45
N ALA A 598 43.34 -45.10 59.31
CA ALA A 598 44.09 -44.34 58.30
C ALA A 598 43.30 -44.16 57.00
N VAL A 599 41.98 -44.03 57.10
CA VAL A 599 41.12 -43.53 56.02
C VAL A 599 41.18 -42.00 56.03
N SER A 600 41.13 -41.35 54.86
CA SER A 600 41.10 -39.88 54.80
C SER A 600 39.97 -39.30 55.66
N PRO A 601 40.09 -38.05 56.14
CA PRO A 601 38.95 -37.31 56.67
C PRO A 601 37.76 -37.33 55.71
N VAL A 602 36.55 -37.30 56.26
CA VAL A 602 35.32 -37.26 55.46
C VAL A 602 35.24 -35.95 54.69
N VAL A 603 35.25 -36.02 53.36
CA VAL A 603 34.98 -34.88 52.49
C VAL A 603 33.49 -34.78 52.27
N THR A 604 32.89 -33.66 52.67
CA THR A 604 31.46 -33.42 52.43
C THR A 604 31.29 -32.49 51.25
N VAL A 605 30.62 -32.96 50.20
CA VAL A 605 30.28 -32.16 49.01
C VAL A 605 28.77 -32.14 48.80
N SER A 606 28.26 -31.05 48.21
CA SER A 606 26.82 -31.01 47.87
C SER A 606 26.52 -32.02 46.76
N ALA A 607 25.42 -32.74 46.91
CA ALA A 607 24.97 -33.73 45.93
C ALA A 607 24.70 -33.07 44.56
N SER A 608 24.28 -31.80 44.56
CA SER A 608 24.12 -30.99 43.35
C SER A 608 25.43 -30.75 42.59
N ARG A 609 26.58 -30.60 43.27
CA ARG A 609 27.90 -30.46 42.61
C ARG A 609 28.32 -31.75 41.91
N LEU A 610 27.88 -32.89 42.44
CA LEU A 610 28.19 -34.19 41.86
C LEU A 610 27.21 -34.61 40.75
N ALA A 611 26.17 -33.83 40.46
CA ALA A 611 25.17 -34.16 39.43
C ALA A 611 25.79 -34.33 38.03
N GLY A 612 26.81 -33.52 37.68
CA GLY A 612 27.52 -33.65 36.41
C GLY A 612 28.43 -34.88 36.32
N ALA A 613 28.83 -35.44 37.46
CA ALA A 613 29.59 -36.68 37.54
C ALA A 613 28.67 -37.91 37.73
N TYR A 614 27.36 -37.72 37.93
CA TYR A 614 26.40 -38.80 38.26
C TYR A 614 26.50 -40.01 37.32
N GLN A 615 26.64 -39.76 36.03
CA GLN A 615 26.77 -40.81 35.02
C GLN A 615 28.03 -41.68 35.22
N GLN A 616 29.14 -41.11 35.72
CA GLN A 616 30.37 -41.84 36.04
C GLN A 616 30.20 -42.82 37.20
N PHE A 617 29.21 -42.61 38.09
CA PHE A 617 28.97 -43.49 39.24
C PHE A 617 28.15 -44.73 38.88
N ILE A 618 27.25 -44.61 37.91
CA ILE A 618 26.42 -45.72 37.44
C ILE A 618 27.13 -46.58 36.37
N GLU A 619 28.22 -46.09 35.80
CA GLU A 619 29.08 -46.80 34.83
C GLU A 619 30.36 -47.34 35.52
N ASN A 620 31.14 -48.17 34.80
CA ASN A 620 32.40 -48.71 35.34
C ASN A 620 33.47 -47.62 35.45
N TRP A 621 34.15 -47.55 36.60
CA TRP A 621 35.22 -46.57 36.85
C TRP A 621 36.48 -46.91 36.05
N THR A 622 36.88 -46.00 35.17
CA THR A 622 38.20 -46.06 34.52
C THR A 622 39.23 -45.27 35.33
N PRO A 623 40.53 -45.56 35.20
CA PRO A 623 41.57 -44.76 35.87
C PRO A 623 41.51 -43.26 35.55
N ALA A 624 41.13 -42.90 34.32
CA ALA A 624 40.99 -41.51 33.90
C ALA A 624 39.81 -40.80 34.58
N ASN A 625 38.62 -41.42 34.61
CA ASN A 625 37.45 -40.84 35.26
C ASN A 625 37.64 -40.74 36.78
N ALA A 626 38.32 -41.73 37.39
CA ALA A 626 38.67 -41.72 38.80
C ALA A 626 39.58 -40.53 39.17
N VAL A 627 40.60 -40.27 38.36
CA VAL A 627 41.49 -39.11 38.52
C VAL A 627 40.73 -37.80 38.32
N GLU A 628 39.87 -37.71 37.31
CA GLU A 628 39.05 -36.52 37.07
C GLU A 628 38.13 -36.22 38.25
N PHE A 629 37.46 -37.24 38.80
CA PHE A 629 36.62 -37.12 39.98
C PHE A 629 37.41 -36.62 41.20
N LEU A 630 38.54 -37.26 41.51
CA LEU A 630 39.39 -36.88 42.64
C LEU A 630 39.89 -35.44 42.52
N ASN A 631 40.33 -35.03 41.33
CA ASN A 631 40.87 -33.68 41.10
C ASN A 631 39.78 -32.61 41.09
N LYS A 632 38.67 -32.83 40.37
CA LYS A 632 37.63 -31.80 40.18
C LYS A 632 36.65 -31.70 41.35
N GLN A 633 36.30 -32.83 41.96
CA GLN A 633 35.23 -32.88 42.97
C GLN A 633 35.76 -32.94 44.40
N ILE A 634 36.94 -33.54 44.62
CA ILE A 634 37.42 -33.87 45.97
C ILE A 634 38.58 -32.97 46.41
N ALA A 635 39.62 -32.78 45.59
CA ALA A 635 40.87 -32.10 45.98
C ALA A 635 40.63 -30.73 46.63
N GLY A 636 39.78 -29.89 46.02
CA GLY A 636 39.46 -28.55 46.54
C GLY A 636 38.62 -28.52 47.81
N ASN A 637 37.98 -29.64 48.19
CA ASN A 637 37.13 -29.75 49.37
C ASN A 637 37.79 -30.57 50.49
N MET A 638 39.03 -31.06 50.30
CA MET A 638 39.76 -31.80 51.32
C MET A 638 40.06 -30.90 52.53
N PRO A 639 39.79 -31.38 53.77
CA PRO A 639 40.23 -30.67 54.97
C PRO A 639 41.75 -30.45 54.97
N ARG A 640 42.19 -29.31 55.50
CA ARG A 640 43.62 -29.03 55.69
C ARG A 640 44.22 -30.10 56.60
N GLY A 641 45.29 -30.75 56.16
CA GLY A 641 45.93 -31.83 56.90
C GLY A 641 46.79 -32.74 56.03
N PRO A 642 47.38 -33.79 56.62
CA PRO A 642 48.32 -34.67 55.93
C PRO A 642 47.71 -35.40 54.73
N TRP A 643 46.39 -35.60 54.74
CA TRP A 643 45.61 -36.21 53.66
C TRP A 643 45.23 -35.24 52.53
N SER A 644 45.52 -33.94 52.62
CA SER A 644 45.29 -33.03 51.48
C SER A 644 46.23 -33.35 50.32
N PHE A 645 45.67 -33.54 49.11
CA PHE A 645 46.43 -33.78 47.89
C PHE A 645 46.29 -32.65 46.88
N LYS A 646 47.37 -32.35 46.15
CA LYS A 646 47.42 -31.28 45.13
C LYS A 646 46.86 -31.73 43.77
N GLY A 647 46.91 -33.02 43.50
CA GLY A 647 46.41 -33.64 42.28
C GLY A 647 46.73 -35.12 42.22
N CYS A 648 45.97 -35.83 41.41
CA CYS A 648 46.11 -37.24 41.09
C CYS A 648 46.35 -37.43 39.59
N GLU A 649 47.05 -38.51 39.22
CA GLU A 649 47.35 -38.88 37.85
C GLU A 649 47.42 -40.41 37.67
N VAL A 650 47.40 -40.89 36.43
CA VAL A 650 47.59 -42.32 36.11
C VAL A 650 49.06 -42.56 35.78
N ARG A 651 49.77 -43.30 36.63
CA ARG A 651 51.19 -43.64 36.53
C ARG A 651 51.51 -44.31 35.18
N GLY A 652 52.45 -43.74 34.44
CA GLY A 652 52.87 -44.20 33.11
C GLY A 652 52.19 -43.49 31.93
N GLN A 653 51.27 -42.55 32.18
CA GLN A 653 50.91 -41.52 31.21
C GLN A 653 51.69 -40.24 31.54
N THR A 654 52.78 -39.97 30.83
CA THR A 654 53.38 -38.64 30.80
C THR A 654 52.34 -37.67 30.22
N VAL A 655 51.76 -36.84 31.07
CA VAL A 655 51.03 -35.66 30.64
C VAL A 655 52.07 -34.69 30.09
N LEU A 656 52.20 -34.63 28.76
CA LEU A 656 52.84 -33.48 28.12
C LEU A 656 52.08 -32.22 28.57
N PRO A 657 52.77 -31.17 29.06
CA PRO A 657 52.09 -29.93 29.40
C PRO A 657 51.39 -29.39 28.15
N LYS A 658 50.10 -29.08 28.28
CA LYS A 658 49.36 -28.37 27.22
C LYS A 658 50.04 -27.00 26.97
N PRO A 659 50.16 -26.57 25.70
CA PRO A 659 50.53 -25.20 25.38
C PRO A 659 49.48 -24.19 25.86
#